data_AF-A0A499UQX8-F1
#
_entry.id   AF-A0A499UQX8-F1
#
_cell.length_a   1.000
_cell.length_b   1.000
_cell.length_c   1.000
_cell.angle_alpha   90.00
_cell.angle_beta   90.00
_cell.angle_gamma   90.00
#
_symmetry.space_group_name_H-M   'P 1'
#
loop_
_entity.id
_entity.type
_entity.pdbx_description
1 polymer ?
#
loop_
_entity_poly.entity_id
_entity_poly.type
_entity_poly.pdbx_seq_one_letter_code
_entity_poly.pdbx_strand_id
1 'polypeptide(L)'
;MACRFPGARDVNQYWRLLTEPRAQFTAVPDSRWRTATFLSDNLRDTSSAYTDTMALLPDVGHFDAAHYGIPPRRAKSMDPQGRLLIDLAREAIQDAGWEAEGFDREETSVITALTESGYRELSTMQIRMRQLTGGEFGARAGDPRWPETVRAVDGLHGSSVAGLLLNMGPNTVSSVFDLHGESYALDSACSGGLMAVANAVFALRAGRCRIALAGGAQLILAPDLLVGLCRIGAISRSGRCLPFGAEADGFVLGEGAGVLALRPLADALAAGDRVYAVIRGVGTANDGTVQGGMHPQAAGQLRALRRAYRDADLAPDAVGYLEAHGTGTTVGDPVEVGVLRELRGERGAPAFLGAVKAVVGHALNAAGIAGLVKTVLAVHRGVIPPQPDFDLADRCGLDAARLAIPTKPTGWPDPGQPRRAGVSAFGFGGTGVHLVVEECATAPARPAPDGGPHLLVLSARDRAGLARYARELAHTLADDRPPLASVADTLARRAPLAERLALVAEDAADAVTRLTAAAEAVAAGRTGDLGAGLVAGTVPPGELPEAAVPEPGSLPADARSAALAQLAQRAVTGAGLRPVGERIPPITLPPSPLAPRHHWVVDESARAPEEEDTSHALGAVGEGRTGPLGAPAAARGGGASAGSIVLEELSRTGVFPLADLTERMQLVADLGFDSLMLQELEVNIGKRIPGFRTEEIFSPDLTVERLVALVDPHLTPEPAAGAPLPQQTRADWDAASACADDFPEVRQFEERLSAIAGSGADFPYFRVHQGNIRDTTVIDGRPYLSFGSYNYLGLSGHPAVNEAVHQAVDRYGTSVSASRVLSGERELTVRLERALADFLGVPDCLALVSGHATNVTAIGHLVGARDLVVHDALAHDSILQGCALSGAARRPFPHNDIGGLEDALRRNRSRFRRVLIAVEGAYSMDGDLVDLPAVIELKRRYGALLMVDEAHSIGTVGERGRGVGEFFGVDRSGVDLWMGTLSKTFASCGGYLGGSARMVRWLRHTLPGFVYSVGLTPANAAAALAATELILAEPHRVAALRRNAELFLGLAAAAGLATGSSAHTPIVPCVLGDSARTLRVADRLFDRGVIADPIFHPAVEEGLARLRFFVTSEHREDDIRRTVAVLAEEVAAAGG
;
A
#
# COMPACT_ATOMS: atom_id res chain seq x y z
N MET A 1 20.74 14.60 8.93
CA MET A 1 20.49 14.48 7.48
C MET A 1 21.23 13.27 6.94
N ALA A 2 20.78 12.67 5.83
CA ALA A 2 21.44 11.54 5.19
C ALA A 2 21.31 11.60 3.67
N CYS A 3 22.28 11.01 2.94
CA CYS A 3 22.23 10.92 1.48
C CYS A 3 22.99 9.72 0.90
N ARG A 4 22.64 9.36 -0.34
CA ARG A 4 23.38 8.46 -1.23
C ARG A 4 23.46 9.09 -2.62
N PHE A 5 24.67 9.23 -3.14
CA PHE A 5 24.93 9.68 -4.50
C PHE A 5 26.04 8.84 -5.14
N PRO A 6 26.15 8.78 -6.48
CA PRO A 6 27.28 8.15 -7.14
C PRO A 6 28.61 8.60 -6.52
N GLY A 7 29.48 7.65 -6.20
CA GLY A 7 30.75 7.89 -5.50
C GLY A 7 30.66 8.22 -4.00
N ALA A 8 29.47 8.29 -3.41
CA ALA A 8 29.29 8.67 -2.00
C ALA A 8 28.17 7.87 -1.31
N ARG A 9 28.57 6.99 -0.38
CA ARG A 9 27.64 6.16 0.40
C ARG A 9 27.14 6.81 1.67
N ASP A 10 27.49 8.04 1.98
CA ASP A 10 27.01 8.76 3.16
C ASP A 10 27.40 10.25 3.04
N VAL A 11 26.98 11.06 4.01
CA VAL A 11 27.24 12.51 4.05
C VAL A 11 28.75 12.81 4.12
N ASN A 12 29.54 11.98 4.82
CA ASN A 12 30.98 12.20 5.00
C ASN A 12 31.74 11.94 3.69
N GLN A 13 31.40 10.85 3.01
CA GLN A 13 31.91 10.53 1.68
C GLN A 13 31.45 11.56 0.64
N TYR A 14 30.21 12.04 0.76
CA TYR A 14 29.71 13.07 -0.15
C TYR A 14 30.47 14.37 0.03
N TRP A 15 30.74 14.80 1.28
CA TRP A 15 31.56 15.98 1.52
C TRP A 15 32.97 15.84 0.92
N ARG A 16 33.64 14.70 1.12
CA ARG A 16 34.95 14.44 0.48
C ARG A 16 34.89 14.52 -1.04
N LEU A 17 33.88 13.89 -1.64
CA LEU A 17 33.65 13.94 -3.08
C LEU A 17 33.40 15.38 -3.57
N LEU A 18 32.72 16.21 -2.77
CA LEU A 18 32.47 17.61 -3.10
C LEU A 18 33.72 18.48 -2.99
N THR A 19 34.64 18.18 -2.08
CA THR A 19 35.91 18.91 -1.94
C THR A 19 36.95 18.49 -2.98
N GLU A 20 36.86 17.27 -3.49
CA GLU A 20 37.68 16.75 -4.58
C GLU A 20 36.78 16.27 -5.73
N PRO A 21 36.20 17.20 -6.51
CA PRO A 21 35.07 16.91 -7.39
C PRO A 21 35.52 16.08 -8.59
N ARG A 22 35.22 14.79 -8.54
CA ARG A 22 35.44 13.84 -9.64
C ARG A 22 34.11 13.39 -10.19
N ALA A 23 33.90 13.56 -11.50
CA ALA A 23 32.71 13.07 -12.18
C ALA A 23 32.54 11.56 -11.94
N GLN A 24 31.35 11.18 -11.46
CA GLN A 24 30.97 9.81 -11.13
C GLN A 24 30.10 9.22 -12.25
N PHE A 25 30.58 9.34 -13.49
CA PHE A 25 29.88 8.89 -14.69
C PHE A 25 30.53 7.62 -15.22
N THR A 26 29.71 6.62 -15.53
CA THR A 26 30.15 5.32 -16.02
C THR A 26 29.21 4.84 -17.12
N ALA A 27 29.66 3.90 -17.94
CA ALA A 27 28.76 3.16 -18.82
C ALA A 27 27.71 2.41 -17.97
N VAL A 28 26.49 2.29 -18.51
CA VAL A 28 25.41 1.51 -17.88
C VAL A 28 25.83 0.04 -17.88
N PRO A 29 25.90 -0.62 -16.70
CA PRO A 29 26.28 -2.02 -16.63
C PRO A 29 25.10 -2.91 -17.06
N ASP A 30 25.45 -4.03 -17.68
CA ASP A 30 24.50 -5.06 -18.16
C ASP A 30 23.65 -5.68 -17.02
N SER A 31 24.06 -5.50 -15.77
CA SER A 31 23.24 -5.86 -14.60
C SER A 31 21.92 -5.06 -14.55
N ARG A 32 21.90 -3.81 -15.04
CA ARG A 32 20.66 -3.02 -15.15
C ARG A 32 19.81 -3.50 -16.33
N TRP A 33 20.33 -3.34 -17.54
CA TRP A 33 19.74 -3.84 -18.78
C TRP A 33 20.86 -4.10 -19.80
N ARG A 34 20.59 -4.93 -20.82
CA ARG A 34 21.55 -5.20 -21.90
C ARG A 34 21.78 -3.93 -22.71
N THR A 35 22.86 -3.22 -22.42
CA THR A 35 23.10 -1.87 -22.95
C THR A 35 23.19 -1.86 -24.47
N ALA A 36 23.84 -2.87 -25.06
CA ALA A 36 24.00 -3.00 -26.51
C ALA A 36 22.66 -3.06 -27.27
N THR A 37 21.58 -3.52 -26.64
CA THR A 37 20.24 -3.59 -27.26
C THR A 37 19.62 -2.22 -27.48
N PHE A 38 19.98 -1.23 -26.66
CA PHE A 38 19.36 0.09 -26.64
C PHE A 38 20.30 1.20 -27.12
N LEU A 39 21.54 0.88 -27.49
CA LEU A 39 22.52 1.86 -27.96
C LEU A 39 22.50 1.93 -29.48
N SER A 40 22.21 3.10 -30.04
CA SER A 40 22.21 3.34 -31.49
C SER A 40 22.46 4.80 -31.82
N ASP A 41 23.36 5.04 -32.78
CA ASP A 41 23.58 6.37 -33.37
C ASP A 41 22.47 6.76 -34.36
N ASN A 42 21.57 5.82 -34.71
CA ASN A 42 20.47 6.10 -35.62
C ASN A 42 19.37 6.89 -34.91
N LEU A 43 19.33 8.20 -35.15
CA LEU A 43 18.29 9.09 -34.60
C LEU A 43 16.87 8.77 -35.10
N ARG A 44 16.69 7.92 -36.11
CA ARG A 44 15.36 7.43 -36.53
C ARG A 44 14.88 6.23 -35.72
N ASP A 45 15.76 5.56 -34.99
CA ASP A 45 15.38 4.52 -34.06
C ASP A 45 14.71 5.18 -32.84
N THR A 46 13.41 4.97 -32.70
CA THR A 46 12.62 5.55 -31.63
C THR A 46 12.80 4.85 -30.29
N SER A 47 13.45 3.69 -30.27
CA SER A 47 13.58 2.81 -29.12
C SER A 47 15.02 2.70 -28.60
N SER A 48 15.92 3.58 -29.05
CA SER A 48 17.33 3.59 -28.66
C SER A 48 17.80 4.93 -28.10
N ALA A 49 18.77 4.85 -27.21
CA ALA A 49 19.60 5.94 -26.73
C ALA A 49 20.88 6.06 -27.59
N TYR A 50 21.40 7.28 -27.74
CA TYR A 50 22.68 7.53 -28.41
C TYR A 50 23.89 7.48 -27.47
N THR A 51 23.66 7.21 -26.18
CA THR A 51 24.70 7.10 -25.17
C THR A 51 24.26 6.10 -24.10
N ASP A 52 25.24 5.49 -23.47
CA ASP A 52 25.11 4.60 -22.33
C ASP A 52 25.75 5.19 -21.06
N THR A 53 26.18 6.46 -21.07
CA THR A 53 26.87 7.07 -19.94
C THR A 53 25.87 7.63 -18.93
N MET A 54 25.95 7.19 -17.68
CA MET A 54 25.07 7.58 -16.57
C MET A 54 25.84 7.71 -15.25
N ALA A 55 25.25 8.38 -14.27
CA ALA A 55 25.75 8.45 -12.90
C ALA A 55 24.92 7.52 -11.99
N LEU A 56 25.40 6.29 -11.75
CA LEU A 56 24.61 5.22 -11.12
C LEU A 56 25.01 4.96 -9.67
N LEU A 57 24.04 4.58 -8.85
CA LEU A 57 24.28 3.99 -7.55
C LEU A 57 24.63 2.50 -7.70
N PRO A 58 25.64 2.00 -6.98
CA PRO A 58 25.89 0.56 -6.91
C PRO A 58 24.81 -0.12 -6.05
N ASP A 59 24.67 -1.44 -6.22
CA ASP A 59 23.99 -2.32 -5.26
C ASP A 59 22.52 -1.98 -4.93
N VAL A 60 21.77 -1.38 -5.86
CA VAL A 60 20.37 -0.92 -5.63
C VAL A 60 19.38 -2.02 -5.23
N GLY A 61 19.73 -3.30 -5.39
CA GLY A 61 18.95 -4.43 -4.89
C GLY A 61 19.18 -4.75 -3.41
N HIS A 62 20.20 -4.20 -2.75
CA HIS A 62 20.59 -4.56 -1.38
C HIS A 62 19.78 -3.79 -0.32
N PHE A 63 19.20 -4.51 0.64
CA PHE A 63 18.44 -3.94 1.77
C PHE A 63 18.45 -4.88 2.98
N ASP A 64 18.59 -4.37 4.22
CA ASP A 64 18.55 -5.21 5.44
C ASP A 64 17.12 -5.30 5.97
N ALA A 65 16.29 -6.07 5.26
CA ALA A 65 14.86 -6.19 5.57
C ALA A 65 14.62 -6.70 7.01
N ALA A 66 15.45 -7.63 7.48
CA ALA A 66 15.35 -8.20 8.84
C ALA A 66 15.64 -7.16 9.93
N HIS A 67 16.47 -6.14 9.68
CA HIS A 67 16.68 -5.05 10.64
C HIS A 67 15.43 -4.22 10.88
N TYR A 68 14.62 -4.04 9.85
CA TYR A 68 13.43 -3.18 9.89
C TYR A 68 12.13 -3.94 10.19
N GLY A 69 12.20 -5.24 10.52
CA GLY A 69 11.01 -6.08 10.65
C GLY A 69 10.21 -6.12 9.34
N ILE A 70 10.90 -6.27 8.20
CA ILE A 70 10.28 -6.42 6.89
C ILE A 70 10.58 -7.85 6.38
N PRO A 71 9.55 -8.66 6.06
CA PRO A 71 9.76 -9.99 5.53
C PRO A 71 10.52 -9.95 4.19
N PRO A 72 11.53 -10.82 3.97
CA PRO A 72 12.27 -10.90 2.71
C PRO A 72 11.40 -10.95 1.44
N ARG A 73 10.27 -11.67 1.49
CA ARG A 73 9.29 -11.71 0.39
C ARG A 73 8.68 -10.33 0.08
N ARG A 74 8.37 -9.55 1.13
CA ARG A 74 7.88 -8.18 0.99
C ARG A 74 8.97 -7.28 0.44
N ALA A 75 10.19 -7.38 0.96
CA ALA A 75 11.35 -6.59 0.49
C ALA A 75 11.65 -6.81 -1.00
N LYS A 76 11.54 -8.05 -1.50
CA LYS A 76 11.68 -8.38 -2.94
C LYS A 76 10.64 -7.67 -3.80
N SER A 77 9.43 -7.43 -3.28
CA SER A 77 8.35 -6.75 -4.00
C SER A 77 8.33 -5.23 -3.84
N MET A 78 9.15 -4.67 -2.94
CA MET A 78 9.23 -3.23 -2.69
C MET A 78 10.09 -2.54 -3.74
N ASP A 79 9.64 -1.38 -4.23
CA ASP A 79 10.49 -0.50 -5.04
C ASP A 79 11.81 -0.18 -4.28
N PRO A 80 12.99 -0.38 -4.89
CA PRO A 80 14.29 0.02 -4.35
C PRO A 80 14.37 1.46 -3.83
N GLN A 81 13.62 2.39 -4.42
CA GLN A 81 13.55 3.79 -3.96
C GLN A 81 12.94 3.89 -2.56
N GLY A 82 11.89 3.10 -2.28
CA GLY A 82 11.28 3.03 -0.95
C GLY A 82 12.24 2.43 0.08
N ARG A 83 12.97 1.38 -0.29
CA ARG A 83 14.01 0.75 0.55
C ARG A 83 15.12 1.74 0.91
N LEU A 84 15.59 2.49 -0.09
CA LEU A 84 16.60 3.52 0.07
C LEU A 84 16.14 4.65 1.00
N LEU A 85 14.87 5.07 0.91
CA LEU A 85 14.30 6.08 1.82
C LEU A 85 14.24 5.59 3.27
N ILE A 86 13.97 4.31 3.53
CA ILE A 86 13.97 3.73 4.88
C ILE A 86 15.39 3.79 5.49
N ASP A 87 16.41 3.37 4.74
CA ASP A 87 17.80 3.48 5.18
C ASP A 87 18.19 4.94 5.49
N LEU A 88 17.84 5.85 4.59
CA LEU A 88 18.17 7.26 4.75
C LEU A 88 17.40 7.95 5.88
N ALA A 89 16.16 7.52 6.16
CA ALA A 89 15.42 8.00 7.32
C ALA A 89 16.09 7.56 8.62
N ARG A 90 16.49 6.28 8.76
CA ARG A 90 17.26 5.80 9.91
C ARG A 90 18.52 6.64 10.11
N GLU A 91 19.27 6.85 9.04
CA GLU A 91 20.54 7.56 9.09
C GLU A 91 20.37 9.05 9.38
N ALA A 92 19.29 9.67 8.91
CA ALA A 92 18.96 11.05 9.26
C ALA A 92 18.60 11.19 10.75
N ILE A 93 17.88 10.22 11.32
CA ILE A 93 17.56 10.11 12.76
C ILE A 93 18.85 9.87 13.57
N GLN A 94 19.75 9.00 13.10
CA GLN A 94 21.06 8.76 13.71
C GLN A 94 21.92 10.04 13.72
N ASP A 95 22.00 10.75 12.60
CA ASP A 95 22.79 11.98 12.46
C ASP A 95 22.20 13.16 13.27
N ALA A 96 20.89 13.13 13.56
CA ALA A 96 20.24 14.04 14.49
C ALA A 96 20.50 13.68 15.97
N GLY A 97 20.98 12.47 16.26
CA GLY A 97 21.21 11.99 17.63
C GLY A 97 19.95 11.50 18.34
N TRP A 98 18.88 11.20 17.61
CA TRP A 98 17.56 10.87 18.17
C TRP A 98 17.32 9.36 18.36
N GLU A 99 18.19 8.49 17.85
CA GLU A 99 17.93 7.05 17.77
C GLU A 99 17.74 6.39 19.15
N ALA A 100 18.66 6.61 20.11
CA ALA A 100 18.54 6.07 21.46
C ALA A 100 17.82 7.00 22.45
N GLU A 101 17.78 8.31 22.19
CA GLU A 101 17.17 9.29 23.09
C GLU A 101 15.69 9.57 22.80
N GLY A 102 15.20 9.13 21.64
CA GLY A 102 13.83 9.36 21.19
C GLY A 102 13.59 10.77 20.63
N PHE A 103 12.41 10.94 20.03
CA PHE A 103 11.90 12.20 19.48
C PHE A 103 10.38 12.12 19.40
N ASP A 104 9.72 13.24 19.06
CA ASP A 104 8.26 13.34 18.98
C ASP A 104 7.72 12.58 17.75
N ARG A 105 7.44 11.29 17.92
CA ARG A 105 6.94 10.40 16.88
C ARG A 105 5.51 10.72 16.44
N GLU A 106 4.66 11.18 17.37
CA GLU A 106 3.27 11.52 17.10
C GLU A 106 3.16 12.69 16.10
N GLU A 107 4.02 13.69 16.26
CA GLU A 107 4.02 14.91 15.43
C GLU A 107 5.13 14.93 14.37
N THR A 108 5.63 13.76 13.96
CA THR A 108 6.62 13.64 12.87
C THR A 108 5.96 13.27 11.55
N SER A 109 6.10 14.14 10.54
CA SER A 109 5.64 13.91 9.16
C SER A 109 6.75 13.39 8.24
N VAL A 110 6.38 12.70 7.15
CA VAL A 110 7.29 12.19 6.12
C VAL A 110 6.84 12.66 4.73
N ILE A 111 7.63 13.53 4.11
CA ILE A 111 7.28 14.17 2.83
C ILE A 111 8.40 13.91 1.84
N THR A 112 8.14 13.10 0.81
CA THR A 112 9.18 12.71 -0.16
C THR A 112 8.77 13.02 -1.60
N ALA A 113 9.76 13.15 -2.48
CA ALA A 113 9.53 13.26 -3.92
C ALA A 113 9.91 11.98 -4.66
N LEU A 114 8.95 11.46 -5.44
CA LEU A 114 9.05 10.24 -6.26
C LEU A 114 8.14 10.39 -7.50
N THR A 115 8.66 10.17 -8.72
CA THR A 115 7.89 10.33 -9.98
C THR A 115 7.55 9.00 -10.65
N GLU A 116 8.53 8.11 -10.78
CA GLU A 116 8.44 6.92 -11.63
C GLU A 116 9.03 5.70 -10.91
N SER A 117 8.58 4.51 -11.32
CA SER A 117 9.10 3.24 -10.86
C SER A 117 9.44 2.33 -12.05
N GLY A 118 10.70 2.36 -12.50
CA GLY A 118 11.21 1.35 -13.43
C GLY A 118 11.15 -0.06 -12.83
N TYR A 119 11.15 -0.18 -11.49
CA TYR A 119 10.93 -1.46 -10.82
C TYR A 119 9.54 -2.03 -11.11
N ARG A 120 8.50 -1.19 -11.10
CA ARG A 120 7.13 -1.60 -11.46
C ARG A 120 7.05 -2.12 -12.90
N GLU A 121 7.78 -1.51 -13.82
CA GLU A 121 7.84 -1.97 -15.22
C GLU A 121 8.45 -3.37 -15.30
N LEU A 122 9.57 -3.60 -14.60
CA LEU A 122 10.19 -4.93 -14.49
C LEU A 122 9.26 -5.94 -13.81
N SER A 123 8.68 -5.60 -12.65
CA SER A 123 7.83 -6.50 -11.87
C SER A 123 6.50 -6.86 -12.54
N THR A 124 6.03 -6.05 -13.49
CA THR A 124 4.78 -6.33 -14.23
C THR A 124 5.04 -6.90 -15.64
N MET A 125 6.29 -7.27 -15.94
CA MET A 125 6.67 -7.74 -17.28
C MET A 125 5.92 -8.99 -17.72
N GLN A 126 5.64 -9.94 -16.82
CA GLN A 126 4.83 -11.11 -17.15
C GLN A 126 3.43 -10.74 -17.66
N ILE A 127 2.82 -9.69 -17.09
CA ILE A 127 1.51 -9.19 -17.53
C ILE A 127 1.63 -8.58 -18.92
N ARG A 128 2.62 -7.70 -19.13
CA ARG A 128 2.88 -7.08 -20.44
C ARG A 128 3.10 -8.12 -21.54
N MET A 129 3.81 -9.20 -21.23
CA MET A 129 4.02 -10.29 -22.18
C MET A 129 2.74 -11.03 -22.52
N ARG A 130 1.82 -11.25 -21.56
CA ARG A 130 0.50 -11.83 -21.85
C ARG A 130 -0.34 -10.93 -22.77
N GLN A 131 -0.28 -9.61 -22.57
CA GLN A 131 -0.96 -8.64 -23.44
C GLN A 131 -0.41 -8.70 -24.88
N LEU A 132 0.91 -8.78 -25.03
CA LEU A 132 1.59 -8.95 -26.33
C LEU A 132 1.19 -10.26 -27.02
N THR A 133 1.18 -11.39 -26.31
CA THR A 133 0.78 -12.69 -26.89
C THR A 133 -0.71 -12.75 -27.24
N GLY A 134 -1.55 -12.06 -26.47
CA GLY A 134 -2.99 -11.89 -26.74
C GLY A 134 -3.29 -11.08 -28.01
N GLY A 135 -2.30 -10.35 -28.53
CA GLY A 135 -2.45 -9.48 -29.70
C GLY A 135 -3.02 -8.10 -29.36
N GLU A 136 -2.96 -7.66 -28.09
CA GLU A 136 -3.48 -6.35 -27.67
C GLU A 136 -2.77 -5.17 -28.36
N PHE A 137 -1.50 -5.36 -28.75
CA PHE A 137 -0.68 -4.34 -29.39
C PHE A 137 -0.38 -4.62 -30.87
N GLY A 138 -1.10 -5.57 -31.50
CA GLY A 138 -0.93 -5.89 -32.92
C GLY A 138 -1.07 -7.38 -33.24
N ALA A 139 -0.20 -7.90 -34.11
CA ALA A 139 -0.23 -9.31 -34.49
C ALA A 139 0.04 -10.21 -33.27
N ARG A 140 -0.75 -11.28 -33.14
CA ARG A 140 -0.52 -12.29 -32.10
C ARG A 140 0.86 -12.91 -32.26
N ALA A 141 1.62 -12.96 -31.18
CA ALA A 141 2.91 -13.66 -31.16
C ALA A 141 2.66 -15.17 -31.27
N GLY A 142 3.16 -15.81 -32.34
CA GLY A 142 2.88 -17.21 -32.67
C GLY A 142 3.88 -18.25 -32.14
N ASP A 143 4.95 -17.84 -31.46
CA ASP A 143 5.96 -18.77 -30.94
C ASP A 143 5.55 -19.30 -29.55
N PRO A 144 5.33 -20.62 -29.37
CA PRO A 144 4.96 -21.19 -28.08
C PRO A 144 6.03 -21.08 -26.99
N ARG A 145 7.27 -20.68 -27.31
CA ARG A 145 8.36 -20.49 -26.33
C ARG A 145 8.35 -19.11 -25.66
N TRP A 146 7.49 -18.17 -26.06
CA TRP A 146 7.44 -16.83 -25.44
C TRP A 146 7.24 -16.82 -23.91
N PRO A 147 6.44 -17.71 -23.29
CA PRO A 147 6.36 -17.78 -21.84
C PRO A 147 7.71 -18.06 -21.16
N GLU A 148 8.65 -18.73 -21.84
CA GLU A 148 10.02 -19.01 -21.34
C GLU A 148 10.85 -17.75 -21.19
N THR A 149 10.63 -16.76 -22.06
CA THR A 149 11.47 -15.57 -22.16
C THR A 149 11.42 -14.64 -20.95
N VAL A 150 10.37 -14.73 -20.11
CA VAL A 150 10.19 -13.89 -18.91
C VAL A 150 9.95 -14.68 -17.63
N ARG A 151 10.14 -16.01 -17.61
CA ARG A 151 9.97 -16.82 -16.38
C ARG A 151 10.91 -16.41 -15.25
N ALA A 152 12.05 -15.81 -15.59
CA ALA A 152 13.02 -15.30 -14.62
C ALA A 152 12.53 -14.09 -13.83
N VAL A 153 11.46 -13.42 -14.27
CA VAL A 153 10.82 -12.34 -13.50
C VAL A 153 9.79 -12.98 -12.59
N ASP A 154 9.78 -12.68 -11.30
CA ASP A 154 8.72 -13.15 -10.40
C ASP A 154 7.33 -12.67 -10.84
N GLY A 155 6.31 -13.50 -10.62
CA GLY A 155 4.91 -13.08 -10.73
C GLY A 155 4.48 -12.16 -9.58
N LEU A 156 3.40 -11.40 -9.78
CA LEU A 156 2.81 -10.61 -8.70
C LEU A 156 2.21 -11.52 -7.62
N HIS A 157 2.39 -11.14 -6.36
CA HIS A 157 1.84 -11.78 -5.17
C HIS A 157 1.16 -10.74 -4.25
N GLY A 158 0.58 -11.17 -3.14
CA GLY A 158 -0.29 -10.34 -2.29
C GLY A 158 0.32 -9.03 -1.78
N SER A 159 1.65 -8.94 -1.63
CA SER A 159 2.35 -7.71 -1.23
C SER A 159 2.87 -6.86 -2.39
N SER A 160 2.81 -7.35 -3.64
CA SER A 160 3.40 -6.64 -4.79
C SER A 160 2.69 -5.32 -5.12
N VAL A 161 1.36 -5.25 -5.00
CA VAL A 161 0.64 -4.00 -5.29
C VAL A 161 1.10 -2.88 -4.35
N ALA A 162 1.13 -3.14 -3.03
CA ALA A 162 1.62 -2.16 -2.07
C ALA A 162 3.11 -1.85 -2.25
N GLY A 163 3.94 -2.85 -2.54
CA GLY A 163 5.37 -2.66 -2.75
C GLY A 163 5.74 -1.76 -3.94
N LEU A 164 4.88 -1.68 -4.96
CA LEU A 164 5.13 -0.96 -6.21
C LEU A 164 4.50 0.45 -6.27
N LEU A 165 3.72 0.86 -5.27
CA LEU A 165 3.10 2.19 -5.23
C LEU A 165 4.08 3.21 -4.63
N LEU A 166 4.29 4.34 -5.32
CA LEU A 166 5.25 5.37 -4.88
C LEU A 166 4.88 6.02 -3.54
N ASN A 167 3.59 6.17 -3.21
CA ASN A 167 3.17 6.67 -1.90
C ASN A 167 3.57 5.73 -0.75
N MET A 168 3.84 4.45 -1.03
CA MET A 168 4.27 3.49 -0.02
C MET A 168 5.72 3.69 0.41
N GLY A 169 6.54 4.43 -0.34
CA GLY A 169 7.88 4.84 0.10
C GLY A 169 7.84 5.60 1.44
N PRO A 170 7.25 6.81 1.50
CA PRO A 170 7.09 7.56 2.75
C PRO A 170 6.20 6.86 3.77
N ASN A 171 5.13 6.15 3.36
CA ASN A 171 4.27 5.44 4.31
C ASN A 171 4.96 4.27 5.00
N THR A 172 5.88 3.58 4.31
CA THR A 172 6.67 2.50 4.94
C THR A 172 7.72 3.09 5.87
N VAL A 173 8.31 4.26 5.57
CA VAL A 173 9.14 5.00 6.53
C VAL A 173 8.33 5.29 7.80
N SER A 174 7.13 5.87 7.66
CA SER A 174 6.25 6.14 8.80
C SER A 174 5.91 4.89 9.60
N SER A 175 5.61 3.78 8.91
CA SER A 175 5.31 2.50 9.57
C SER A 175 6.52 1.88 10.28
N VAL A 176 7.72 1.95 9.70
CA VAL A 176 8.94 1.34 10.28
C VAL A 176 9.42 2.12 11.50
N PHE A 177 9.29 3.44 11.48
CA PHE A 177 9.73 4.31 12.57
C PHE A 177 8.57 4.79 13.45
N ASP A 178 7.38 4.20 13.34
CA ASP A 178 6.21 4.53 14.16
C ASP A 178 5.91 6.03 14.20
N LEU A 179 5.76 6.65 13.02
CA LEU A 179 5.54 8.09 12.86
C LEU A 179 4.08 8.35 12.49
N HIS A 180 3.43 9.31 13.17
CA HIS A 180 1.97 9.51 13.05
C HIS A 180 1.55 10.82 12.35
N GLY A 181 2.50 11.60 11.83
CA GLY A 181 2.23 12.81 11.06
C GLY A 181 1.82 12.54 9.60
N GLU A 182 1.71 13.63 8.81
CA GLU A 182 1.39 13.54 7.38
C GLU A 182 2.46 12.72 6.64
N SER A 183 2.04 11.78 5.79
CA SER A 183 2.94 10.88 5.06
C SER A 183 2.52 10.75 3.60
N TYR A 184 3.31 11.30 2.67
CA TYR A 184 2.96 11.28 1.24
C TYR A 184 4.15 11.53 0.31
N ALA A 185 3.99 11.07 -0.94
CA ALA A 185 4.91 11.33 -2.04
C ALA A 185 4.33 12.40 -2.97
N LEU A 186 5.17 13.27 -3.53
CA LEU A 186 4.82 14.28 -4.52
C LEU A 186 5.71 14.21 -5.77
N ASP A 187 5.26 14.86 -6.83
CA ASP A 187 5.99 14.96 -8.09
C ASP A 187 5.95 16.40 -8.62
N SER A 188 7.14 16.97 -8.82
CA SER A 188 7.32 18.20 -9.60
C SER A 188 8.55 18.10 -10.50
N ALA A 189 8.81 16.89 -11.02
CA ALA A 189 9.98 16.56 -11.81
C ALA A 189 11.29 16.97 -11.10
N CYS A 190 12.21 17.63 -11.81
CA CYS A 190 13.54 17.98 -11.31
C CYS A 190 13.54 18.88 -10.04
N SER A 191 12.43 19.55 -9.73
CA SER A 191 12.27 20.33 -8.49
C SER A 191 11.71 19.53 -7.32
N GLY A 192 11.32 18.27 -7.52
CA GLY A 192 10.62 17.40 -6.58
C GLY A 192 11.19 17.45 -5.17
N GLY A 193 12.48 17.14 -5.01
CA GLY A 193 13.11 17.11 -3.69
C GLY A 193 13.09 18.45 -2.95
N LEU A 194 13.30 19.58 -3.64
CA LEU A 194 13.16 20.89 -3.00
C LEU A 194 11.69 21.23 -2.70
N MET A 195 10.76 20.78 -3.53
CA MET A 195 9.32 20.95 -3.27
C MET A 195 8.88 20.16 -2.03
N ALA A 196 9.41 18.95 -1.81
CA ALA A 196 9.17 18.17 -0.60
C ALA A 196 9.66 18.92 0.66
N VAL A 197 10.86 19.50 0.59
CA VAL A 197 11.40 20.35 1.67
C VAL A 197 10.58 21.62 1.86
N ALA A 198 10.14 22.27 0.78
CA ALA A 198 9.27 23.45 0.84
C ALA A 198 7.94 23.13 1.55
N ASN A 199 7.28 22.03 1.18
CA ASN A 199 6.05 21.57 1.82
C ASN A 199 6.26 21.24 3.30
N ALA A 200 7.39 20.62 3.65
CA ALA A 200 7.75 20.38 5.05
C ALA A 200 7.91 21.69 5.84
N VAL A 201 8.58 22.69 5.27
CA VAL A 201 8.70 24.02 5.89
C VAL A 201 7.33 24.67 6.07
N PHE A 202 6.43 24.56 5.08
CA PHE A 202 5.07 25.07 5.19
C PHE A 202 4.26 24.35 6.27
N ALA A 203 4.36 23.03 6.39
CA ALA A 203 3.68 22.25 7.42
C ALA A 203 4.17 22.60 8.83
N LEU A 204 5.49 22.73 9.02
CA LEU A 204 6.11 23.13 10.30
C LEU A 204 5.69 24.56 10.70
N ARG A 205 5.73 25.52 9.76
CA ARG A 205 5.29 26.91 10.02
C ARG A 205 3.80 27.00 10.34
N ALA A 206 2.98 26.11 9.77
CA ALA A 206 1.55 26.04 10.03
C ALA A 206 1.18 25.27 11.31
N GLY A 207 2.16 24.66 12.00
CA GLY A 207 1.92 23.85 13.19
C GLY A 207 1.15 22.55 12.92
N ARG A 208 1.23 22.00 11.70
CA ARG A 208 0.62 20.70 11.35
C ARG A 208 1.49 19.50 11.74
N CYS A 209 2.75 19.78 12.04
CA CYS A 209 3.72 18.83 12.59
C CYS A 209 4.80 19.61 13.34
N ARG A 210 5.55 18.91 14.18
CA ARG A 210 6.69 19.47 14.92
C ARG A 210 8.04 19.07 14.34
N ILE A 211 8.07 17.91 13.68
CA ILE A 211 9.24 17.39 12.98
C ILE A 211 8.79 16.94 11.59
N ALA A 212 9.65 17.12 10.60
CA ALA A 212 9.44 16.57 9.27
C ALA A 212 10.69 15.89 8.74
N LEU A 213 10.55 14.65 8.26
CA LEU A 213 11.52 13.98 7.41
C LEU A 213 11.19 14.32 5.95
N ALA A 214 12.04 15.12 5.31
CA ALA A 214 11.77 15.65 3.97
C ALA A 214 12.89 15.33 2.99
N GLY A 215 12.55 14.90 1.78
CA GLY A 215 13.57 14.43 0.84
C GLY A 215 13.05 13.90 -0.48
N GLY A 216 13.81 13.02 -1.11
CA GLY A 216 13.42 12.36 -2.34
C GLY A 216 14.45 11.34 -2.80
N ALA A 217 14.04 10.44 -3.69
CA ALA A 217 14.89 9.43 -4.30
C ALA A 217 14.62 9.36 -5.79
N GLN A 218 15.63 8.95 -6.55
CA GLN A 218 15.52 8.60 -7.96
C GLN A 218 16.45 7.43 -8.27
N LEU A 219 15.89 6.34 -8.76
CA LEU A 219 16.63 5.21 -9.32
C LEU A 219 16.14 4.92 -10.74
N ILE A 220 17.05 4.63 -11.65
CA ILE A 220 16.79 4.34 -13.06
C ILE A 220 17.03 2.85 -13.29
N LEU A 221 15.93 2.11 -13.35
CA LEU A 221 15.95 0.64 -13.33
C LEU A 221 15.56 0.03 -14.68
N ALA A 222 15.04 0.84 -15.60
CA ALA A 222 14.63 0.48 -16.96
C ALA A 222 15.19 1.52 -17.97
N PRO A 223 15.39 1.14 -19.24
CA PRO A 223 16.01 2.03 -20.25
C PRO A 223 15.09 3.17 -20.73
N ASP A 224 13.79 3.06 -20.49
CA ASP A 224 12.71 3.90 -21.02
C ASP A 224 12.99 5.40 -20.86
N LEU A 225 13.38 5.81 -19.64
CA LEU A 225 13.67 7.20 -19.35
C LEU A 225 14.92 7.72 -20.05
N LEU A 226 15.98 6.91 -20.14
CA LEU A 226 17.20 7.28 -20.87
C LEU A 226 16.90 7.43 -22.37
N VAL A 227 16.16 6.48 -22.95
CA VAL A 227 15.73 6.51 -24.36
C VAL A 227 14.89 7.77 -24.61
N GLY A 228 13.87 8.02 -23.80
CA GLY A 228 12.99 9.17 -23.92
C GLY A 228 13.73 10.51 -23.82
N LEU A 229 14.65 10.65 -22.87
CA LEU A 229 15.44 11.88 -22.70
C LEU A 229 16.45 12.09 -23.84
N CYS A 230 16.99 11.01 -24.42
CA CYS A 230 17.77 11.09 -25.66
C CYS A 230 16.91 11.59 -26.83
N ARG A 231 15.64 11.15 -26.95
CA ARG A 231 14.76 11.59 -28.06
C ARG A 231 14.51 13.09 -28.06
N ILE A 232 14.37 13.70 -26.88
CA ILE A 232 14.17 15.15 -26.76
C ILE A 232 15.51 15.93 -26.75
N GLY A 233 16.65 15.24 -26.86
CA GLY A 233 17.98 15.86 -26.90
C GLY A 233 18.44 16.45 -25.57
N ALA A 234 17.90 15.98 -24.44
CA ALA A 234 18.23 16.49 -23.11
C ALA A 234 19.53 15.89 -22.54
N ILE A 235 19.91 14.69 -22.98
CA ILE A 235 21.09 13.96 -22.52
C ILE A 235 22.34 14.41 -23.29
N SER A 236 23.45 14.61 -22.59
CA SER A 236 24.74 14.89 -23.21
C SER A 236 25.16 13.77 -24.18
N ARG A 237 25.54 14.11 -25.42
CA ARG A 237 26.11 13.15 -26.37
C ARG A 237 27.56 12.85 -26.03
N SER A 238 28.28 13.84 -25.49
CA SER A 238 29.67 13.69 -25.05
C SER A 238 29.84 12.84 -23.79
N GLY A 239 28.74 12.50 -23.10
CA GLY A 239 28.77 11.79 -21.81
C GLY A 239 29.30 12.64 -20.65
N ARG A 240 29.36 13.97 -20.83
CA ARG A 240 29.84 14.93 -19.82
C ARG A 240 28.71 15.86 -19.41
N CYS A 241 28.58 16.12 -18.11
CA CYS A 241 27.69 17.16 -17.60
C CYS A 241 28.54 18.40 -17.30
N LEU A 242 28.36 19.46 -18.10
CA LEU A 242 29.18 20.68 -18.04
C LEU A 242 28.32 21.92 -17.75
N PRO A 243 27.78 22.09 -16.52
CA PRO A 243 27.02 23.27 -16.16
C PRO A 243 27.78 24.57 -16.43
N PHE A 244 27.20 25.43 -17.25
CA PHE A 244 27.77 26.71 -17.71
C PHE A 244 29.01 26.59 -18.61
N GLY A 245 29.32 25.39 -19.08
CA GLY A 245 30.48 25.11 -19.93
C GLY A 245 30.26 25.53 -21.39
N ALA A 246 31.34 25.91 -22.08
CA ALA A 246 31.32 26.27 -23.50
C ALA A 246 30.96 25.07 -24.40
N GLU A 247 31.26 23.86 -23.96
CA GLU A 247 30.96 22.60 -24.65
C GLU A 247 29.71 21.89 -24.08
N ALA A 248 28.88 22.59 -23.30
CA ALA A 248 27.68 22.02 -22.69
C ALA A 248 26.67 21.58 -23.77
N ASP A 249 26.32 20.30 -23.80
CA ASP A 249 25.47 19.69 -24.82
C ASP A 249 24.27 18.90 -24.24
N GLY A 250 24.05 18.99 -22.93
CA GLY A 250 23.03 18.24 -22.20
C GLY A 250 23.52 17.83 -20.81
N PHE A 251 22.65 17.15 -20.04
CA PHE A 251 23.04 16.58 -18.76
C PHE A 251 23.35 15.08 -18.87
N VAL A 252 24.10 14.54 -17.91
CA VAL A 252 24.22 13.08 -17.71
C VAL A 252 23.13 12.65 -16.75
N LEU A 253 22.32 11.66 -17.12
CA LEU A 253 21.26 11.14 -16.24
C LEU A 253 21.88 10.45 -15.02
N GLY A 254 21.34 10.72 -13.84
CA GLY A 254 21.88 10.22 -12.58
C GLY A 254 20.85 9.59 -11.66
N GLU A 255 21.36 8.93 -10.63
CA GLU A 255 20.61 8.38 -9.50
C GLU A 255 21.00 9.08 -8.20
N GLY A 256 20.15 8.98 -7.19
CA GLY A 256 20.48 9.50 -5.87
C GLY A 256 19.29 9.58 -4.94
N ALA A 257 19.58 9.79 -3.66
CA ALA A 257 18.55 10.07 -2.67
C ALA A 257 19.10 10.86 -1.49
N GLY A 258 18.22 11.57 -0.79
CA GLY A 258 18.56 12.20 0.48
C GLY A 258 17.33 12.55 1.31
N VAL A 259 17.53 12.61 2.62
CA VAL A 259 16.50 12.91 3.63
C VAL A 259 17.07 13.89 4.65
N LEU A 260 16.32 14.94 4.93
CA LEU A 260 16.60 15.94 5.96
C LEU A 260 15.60 15.78 7.10
N ALA A 261 16.08 15.88 8.34
CA ALA A 261 15.24 16.06 9.51
C ALA A 261 15.10 17.56 9.77
N LEU A 262 13.87 18.06 9.75
CA LEU A 262 13.54 19.48 9.85
C LEU A 262 12.71 19.73 11.11
N ARG A 263 13.00 20.83 11.78
CA ARG A 263 12.34 21.26 13.02
C ARG A 263 12.35 22.79 13.10
N PRO A 264 11.35 23.45 13.74
CA PRO A 264 11.43 24.88 14.01
C PRO A 264 12.69 25.19 14.83
N LEU A 265 13.42 26.26 14.46
CA LEU A 265 14.71 26.58 15.06
C LEU A 265 14.63 26.73 16.59
N ALA A 266 13.59 27.41 17.09
CA ALA A 266 13.38 27.59 18.52
C ALA A 266 13.26 26.24 19.26
N ASP A 267 12.54 25.28 18.68
CA ASP A 267 12.37 23.95 19.25
C ASP A 267 13.66 23.12 19.19
N ALA A 268 14.42 23.23 18.10
CA ALA A 268 15.71 22.56 17.96
C ALA A 268 16.73 23.07 19.01
N LEU A 269 16.82 24.39 19.19
CA LEU A 269 17.67 25.00 20.22
C LEU A 269 17.23 24.60 21.63
N ALA A 270 15.91 24.57 21.90
CA ALA A 270 15.38 24.15 23.19
C ALA A 270 15.66 22.67 23.51
N ALA A 271 15.69 21.80 22.50
CA ALA A 271 15.99 20.38 22.66
C ALA A 271 17.50 20.08 22.76
N GLY A 272 18.36 21.06 22.44
CA GLY A 272 19.80 20.86 22.33
C GLY A 272 20.22 20.12 21.06
N ASP A 273 19.38 20.15 20.03
CA ASP A 273 19.68 19.53 18.74
C ASP A 273 20.85 20.27 18.06
N ARG A 274 21.68 19.53 17.32
CA ARG A 274 22.64 20.17 16.41
C ARG A 274 21.88 20.78 15.22
N VAL A 275 22.12 22.06 14.96
CA VAL A 275 21.58 22.76 13.79
C VAL A 275 22.67 22.88 12.71
N TYR A 276 22.48 22.20 11.58
CA TYR A 276 23.38 22.36 10.42
C TYR A 276 23.26 23.75 9.79
N ALA A 277 22.03 24.16 9.52
CA ALA A 277 21.67 25.42 8.88
C ALA A 277 20.18 25.72 9.12
N VAL A 278 19.76 26.95 8.79
CA VAL A 278 18.39 27.44 8.87
C VAL A 278 17.86 27.66 7.46
N ILE A 279 16.71 27.07 7.12
CA ILE A 279 15.98 27.42 5.88
C ILE A 279 15.22 28.72 6.15
N ARG A 280 15.80 29.84 5.72
CA ARG A 280 15.29 31.20 5.98
C ARG A 280 14.14 31.57 5.06
N GLY A 281 14.21 31.18 3.79
CA GLY A 281 13.24 31.57 2.77
C GLY A 281 12.88 30.44 1.82
N VAL A 282 11.61 30.37 1.45
CA VAL A 282 11.08 29.43 0.46
C VAL A 282 10.36 30.20 -0.65
N GLY A 283 10.75 29.95 -1.89
CA GLY A 283 10.09 30.52 -3.06
C GLY A 283 9.75 29.46 -4.08
N THR A 284 8.47 29.33 -4.41
CA THR A 284 7.99 28.44 -5.46
C THR A 284 7.28 29.25 -6.54
N ALA A 285 7.39 28.84 -7.80
CA ALA A 285 6.64 29.42 -8.91
C ALA A 285 6.46 28.38 -10.03
N ASN A 286 5.52 28.63 -10.93
CA ASN A 286 5.44 27.91 -12.20
C ASN A 286 5.68 28.88 -13.36
N ASP A 287 6.26 28.36 -14.43
CA ASP A 287 6.57 29.08 -15.66
C ASP A 287 5.29 29.59 -16.37
N GLY A 288 4.17 28.88 -16.22
CA GLY A 288 2.89 29.22 -16.83
C GLY A 288 2.82 28.79 -18.30
N THR A 289 2.34 29.66 -19.18
CA THR A 289 2.31 29.38 -20.62
C THR A 289 3.72 29.40 -21.19
N VAL A 290 4.22 28.22 -21.59
CA VAL A 290 5.57 28.05 -22.17
C VAL A 290 5.51 27.89 -23.69
N GLN A 291 6.50 28.44 -24.39
CA GLN A 291 6.69 28.17 -25.82
C GLN A 291 7.34 26.78 -25.98
N GLY A 292 6.73 25.87 -26.73
CA GLY A 292 7.34 24.55 -27.02
C GLY A 292 7.30 23.53 -25.85
N GLY A 293 6.44 23.70 -24.85
CA GLY A 293 6.12 22.69 -23.82
C GLY A 293 7.17 22.44 -22.72
N MET A 294 8.47 22.53 -23.04
CA MET A 294 9.58 22.22 -22.12
C MET A 294 10.65 23.32 -22.06
N HIS A 295 10.42 24.47 -22.71
CA HIS A 295 11.38 25.57 -22.70
C HIS A 295 11.34 26.32 -21.36
N PRO A 296 12.47 26.45 -20.64
CA PRO A 296 12.51 27.12 -19.35
C PRO A 296 12.19 28.61 -19.49
N GLN A 297 11.38 29.16 -18.58
CA GLN A 297 11.01 30.57 -18.63
C GLN A 297 11.75 31.38 -17.56
N ALA A 298 12.55 32.37 -18.01
CA ALA A 298 13.27 33.29 -17.12
C ALA A 298 12.36 33.94 -16.08
N ALA A 299 11.15 34.36 -16.48
CA ALA A 299 10.20 35.00 -15.59
C ALA A 299 9.71 34.08 -14.46
N GLY A 300 9.57 32.77 -14.71
CA GLY A 300 9.17 31.80 -13.70
C GLY A 300 10.26 31.54 -12.67
N GLN A 301 11.49 31.30 -13.14
CA GLN A 301 12.67 31.17 -12.28
C GLN A 301 12.86 32.41 -11.41
N LEU A 302 12.83 33.60 -12.02
CA LEU A 302 12.99 34.87 -11.32
C LEU A 302 11.89 35.11 -10.27
N ARG A 303 10.65 34.70 -10.55
CA ARG A 303 9.56 34.74 -9.56
C ARG A 303 9.86 33.83 -8.37
N ALA A 304 10.33 32.60 -8.59
CA ALA A 304 10.69 31.69 -7.51
C ALA A 304 11.79 32.30 -6.63
N LEU A 305 12.87 32.81 -7.24
CA LEU A 305 13.97 33.45 -6.52
C LEU A 305 13.48 34.68 -5.72
N ARG A 306 12.78 35.64 -6.36
CA ARG A 306 12.26 36.84 -5.68
C ARG A 306 11.33 36.48 -4.52
N ARG A 307 10.51 35.44 -4.65
CA ARG A 307 9.63 34.96 -3.57
C ARG A 307 10.44 34.43 -2.38
N ALA A 308 11.49 33.65 -2.62
CA ALA A 308 12.34 33.10 -1.57
C ALA A 308 13.09 34.20 -0.79
N TYR A 309 13.67 35.17 -1.49
CA TYR A 309 14.36 36.30 -0.86
C TYR A 309 13.39 37.18 -0.05
N ARG A 310 12.18 37.41 -0.57
CA ARG A 310 11.13 38.11 0.17
C ARG A 310 10.66 37.32 1.41
N ASP A 311 10.49 36.01 1.30
CA ASP A 311 10.14 35.15 2.44
C ASP A 311 11.25 35.13 3.51
N ALA A 312 12.51 35.20 3.09
CA ALA A 312 13.67 35.30 4.00
C ALA A 312 13.85 36.68 4.65
N ASP A 313 13.18 37.71 4.12
CA ASP A 313 13.44 39.14 4.38
C ASP A 313 14.91 39.52 4.13
N LEU A 314 15.42 39.14 2.95
CA LEU A 314 16.81 39.37 2.55
C LEU A 314 16.89 39.93 1.13
N ALA A 315 17.92 40.74 0.88
CA ALA A 315 18.27 41.15 -0.48
C ALA A 315 19.03 40.01 -1.20
N PRO A 316 18.90 39.87 -2.54
CA PRO A 316 19.59 38.82 -3.29
C PRO A 316 21.12 38.85 -3.23
N ASP A 317 21.73 40.01 -2.93
CA ASP A 317 23.17 40.15 -2.75
C ASP A 317 23.66 39.73 -1.35
N ALA A 318 22.75 39.41 -0.43
CA ALA A 318 23.07 38.86 0.89
C ALA A 318 23.56 37.40 0.84
N VAL A 319 23.38 36.69 -0.28
CA VAL A 319 23.90 35.33 -0.46
C VAL A 319 25.29 35.33 -1.10
N GLY A 320 26.23 34.64 -0.45
CA GLY A 320 27.61 34.47 -0.90
C GLY A 320 27.85 33.22 -1.75
N TYR A 321 26.88 32.31 -1.81
CA TYR A 321 26.93 31.11 -2.64
C TYR A 321 25.57 30.80 -3.27
N LEU A 322 25.57 30.34 -4.51
CA LEU A 322 24.40 29.87 -5.21
C LEU A 322 24.70 28.47 -5.76
N GLU A 323 23.92 27.50 -5.31
CA GLU A 323 23.83 26.19 -5.95
C GLU A 323 22.70 26.26 -6.99
N ALA A 324 23.10 26.27 -8.25
CA ALA A 324 22.23 26.43 -9.38
C ALA A 324 21.43 25.16 -9.69
N HIS A 325 20.41 25.29 -10.54
CA HIS A 325 19.87 24.14 -11.23
C HIS A 325 20.92 23.56 -12.19
N GLY A 326 21.62 24.40 -12.98
CA GLY A 326 22.87 24.12 -13.67
C GLY A 326 22.93 22.75 -14.33
N THR A 327 22.24 22.62 -15.46
CA THR A 327 22.05 21.32 -16.12
C THR A 327 23.13 20.99 -17.14
N GLY A 328 23.88 21.98 -17.63
CA GLY A 328 24.74 21.78 -18.79
C GLY A 328 23.95 21.73 -20.10
N THR A 329 22.73 22.27 -20.13
CA THR A 329 21.94 22.34 -21.36
C THR A 329 22.17 23.66 -22.10
N THR A 330 22.17 23.61 -23.43
CA THR A 330 22.42 24.77 -24.30
C THR A 330 21.39 25.90 -24.16
N VAL A 331 20.22 25.59 -23.61
CA VAL A 331 19.12 26.55 -23.40
C VAL A 331 18.96 26.91 -21.93
N GLY A 332 18.97 25.92 -21.02
CA GLY A 332 18.66 26.15 -19.61
C GLY A 332 19.72 26.98 -18.89
N ASP A 333 20.99 26.71 -19.15
CA ASP A 333 22.09 27.38 -18.45
C ASP A 333 22.19 28.87 -18.82
N PRO A 334 22.09 29.30 -20.10
CA PRO A 334 22.00 30.71 -20.44
C PRO A 334 20.79 31.43 -19.82
N VAL A 335 19.62 30.77 -19.76
CA VAL A 335 18.43 31.33 -19.11
C VAL A 335 18.69 31.57 -17.63
N GLU A 336 19.28 30.59 -16.93
CA GLU A 336 19.58 30.69 -15.50
C GLU A 336 20.62 31.79 -15.21
N VAL A 337 21.70 31.89 -15.99
CA VAL A 337 22.69 32.97 -15.88
C VAL A 337 22.03 34.34 -16.12
N GLY A 338 21.16 34.44 -17.12
CA GLY A 338 20.40 35.66 -17.41
C GLY A 338 19.52 36.10 -16.23
N VAL A 339 18.82 35.15 -15.60
CA VAL A 339 17.99 35.40 -14.41
C VAL A 339 18.84 35.86 -13.23
N LEU A 340 19.98 35.20 -12.98
CA LEU A 340 20.90 35.58 -11.89
C LEU A 340 21.51 36.97 -12.13
N ARG A 341 21.85 37.29 -13.38
CA ARG A 341 22.31 38.62 -13.78
C ARG A 341 21.25 39.69 -13.55
N GLU A 342 19.99 39.45 -13.94
CA GLU A 342 18.89 40.39 -13.66
C GLU A 342 18.66 40.58 -12.16
N LEU A 343 18.71 39.48 -11.39
CA LEU A 343 18.42 39.50 -9.97
C LEU A 343 19.50 40.21 -9.15
N ARG A 344 20.79 39.95 -9.44
CA ARG A 344 21.92 40.51 -8.67
C ARG A 344 22.41 41.85 -9.21
N GLY A 345 22.42 42.01 -10.53
CA GLY A 345 22.98 43.17 -11.22
C GLY A 345 24.48 43.39 -10.98
N GLU A 346 25.06 44.35 -11.71
CA GLU A 346 26.50 44.66 -11.65
C GLU A 346 26.95 45.29 -10.32
N ARG A 347 26.01 45.63 -9.43
CA ARG A 347 26.28 46.21 -8.11
C ARG A 347 26.26 45.19 -6.99
N GLY A 348 25.83 43.95 -7.25
CA GLY A 348 25.80 42.90 -6.24
C GLY A 348 27.18 42.63 -5.61
N ALA A 349 27.18 42.15 -4.37
CA ALA A 349 28.40 41.65 -3.73
C ALA A 349 28.95 40.43 -4.51
N PRO A 350 30.28 40.21 -4.54
CA PRO A 350 30.85 38.98 -5.10
C PRO A 350 30.29 37.74 -4.42
N ALA A 351 29.96 36.73 -5.21
CA ALA A 351 29.52 35.43 -4.71
C ALA A 351 29.98 34.30 -5.64
N PHE A 352 29.76 33.08 -5.18
CA PHE A 352 30.13 31.88 -5.91
C PHE A 352 28.90 31.20 -6.50
N LEU A 353 29.08 30.57 -7.66
CA LEU A 353 28.07 29.75 -8.34
C LEU A 353 28.63 28.34 -8.51
N GLY A 354 27.81 27.33 -8.26
CA GLY A 354 28.17 25.94 -8.55
C GLY A 354 26.97 25.10 -8.95
N ALA A 355 27.24 23.95 -9.55
CA ALA A 355 26.21 22.96 -9.85
C ALA A 355 26.75 21.55 -9.63
N VAL A 356 26.17 20.83 -8.69
CA VAL A 356 26.62 19.50 -8.27
C VAL A 356 26.42 18.44 -9.36
N LYS A 357 25.58 18.72 -10.37
CA LYS A 357 25.35 17.84 -11.52
C LYS A 357 26.62 17.57 -12.32
N ALA A 358 27.61 18.46 -12.27
CA ALA A 358 28.94 18.23 -12.85
C ALA A 358 29.68 17.02 -12.24
N VAL A 359 29.29 16.60 -11.03
CA VAL A 359 29.94 15.52 -10.27
C VAL A 359 29.07 14.27 -10.25
N VAL A 360 27.79 14.42 -9.88
CA VAL A 360 26.89 13.27 -9.62
C VAL A 360 25.77 13.11 -10.66
N GLY A 361 25.79 13.93 -11.72
CA GLY A 361 24.79 13.89 -12.78
C GLY A 361 23.45 14.47 -12.32
N HIS A 362 22.44 14.35 -13.18
CA HIS A 362 21.09 14.83 -12.89
C HIS A 362 20.21 13.72 -12.32
N ALA A 363 20.11 13.66 -10.99
CA ALA A 363 19.28 12.69 -10.27
C ALA A 363 17.77 13.02 -10.23
N LEU A 364 17.23 13.66 -11.28
CA LEU A 364 15.82 14.09 -11.41
C LEU A 364 15.21 14.59 -10.09
N ASN A 365 14.27 13.86 -9.47
CA ASN A 365 13.62 14.25 -8.21
C ASN A 365 14.58 14.48 -7.04
N ALA A 366 15.66 13.72 -6.97
CA ALA A 366 16.68 13.85 -5.94
C ALA A 366 17.75 14.92 -6.27
N ALA A 367 17.73 15.51 -7.48
CA ALA A 367 18.74 16.47 -7.90
C ALA A 367 18.74 17.75 -7.05
N GLY A 368 17.55 18.21 -6.66
CA GLY A 368 17.40 19.32 -5.72
C GLY A 368 17.99 19.02 -4.34
N ILE A 369 17.79 17.79 -3.84
CA ILE A 369 18.34 17.36 -2.55
C ILE A 369 19.87 17.28 -2.58
N ALA A 370 20.47 16.81 -3.69
CA ALA A 370 21.93 16.81 -3.86
C ALA A 370 22.51 18.22 -3.68
N GLY A 371 21.92 19.20 -4.39
CA GLY A 371 22.31 20.61 -4.27
C GLY A 371 22.07 21.18 -2.86
N LEU A 372 20.94 20.82 -2.24
CA LEU A 372 20.61 21.27 -0.88
C LEU A 372 21.59 20.73 0.17
N VAL A 373 21.91 19.42 0.15
CA VAL A 373 22.86 18.81 1.08
C VAL A 373 24.25 19.43 0.91
N LYS A 374 24.72 19.58 -0.34
CA LYS A 374 25.98 20.30 -0.64
C LYS A 374 25.98 21.70 -0.04
N THR A 375 24.88 22.44 -0.21
CA THR A 375 24.76 23.82 0.26
C THR A 375 24.72 23.92 1.79
N VAL A 376 23.96 23.05 2.44
CA VAL A 376 23.90 22.95 3.91
C VAL A 376 25.29 22.65 4.47
N LEU A 377 26.02 21.70 3.87
CA LEU A 377 27.40 21.39 4.25
C LEU A 377 28.35 22.57 4.01
N ALA A 378 28.22 23.28 2.90
CA ALA A 378 29.05 24.43 2.58
C ALA A 378 28.89 25.57 3.60
N VAL A 379 27.63 25.86 3.97
CA VAL A 379 27.29 26.84 5.01
C VAL A 379 27.82 26.38 6.37
N HIS A 380 27.54 25.12 6.75
CA HIS A 380 27.92 24.57 8.05
C HIS A 380 29.44 24.50 8.27
N ARG A 381 30.20 24.11 7.22
CA ARG A 381 31.66 23.97 7.29
C ARG A 381 32.40 25.26 6.94
N GLY A 382 31.69 26.29 6.46
CA GLY A 382 32.32 27.54 6.02
C GLY A 382 33.31 27.32 4.87
N VAL A 383 33.00 26.41 3.94
CA VAL A 383 33.84 26.09 2.78
C VAL A 383 32.93 25.97 1.56
N ILE A 384 33.28 26.66 0.48
CA ILE A 384 32.57 26.60 -0.79
C ILE A 384 33.18 25.45 -1.62
N PRO A 385 32.38 24.41 -1.95
CA PRO A 385 32.89 23.29 -2.71
C PRO A 385 33.19 23.70 -4.16
N PRO A 386 34.28 23.21 -4.74
CA PRO A 386 34.59 23.42 -6.15
C PRO A 386 33.63 22.71 -7.11
N GLN A 387 33.66 23.16 -8.35
CA GLN A 387 33.19 22.47 -9.54
C GLN A 387 34.41 21.98 -10.34
N PRO A 388 34.31 20.87 -11.10
CA PRO A 388 35.35 20.48 -12.06
C PRO A 388 35.70 21.63 -13.02
N ASP A 389 36.98 21.75 -13.37
CA ASP A 389 37.48 22.83 -14.22
C ASP A 389 37.23 22.55 -15.71
N PHE A 390 36.58 23.49 -16.39
CA PHE A 390 36.32 23.47 -17.82
C PHE A 390 36.02 24.90 -18.33
N ASP A 391 36.13 25.10 -19.64
CA ASP A 391 35.88 26.40 -20.26
C ASP A 391 34.41 26.83 -20.11
N LEU A 392 34.19 28.08 -19.68
CA LEU A 392 32.86 28.65 -19.44
C LEU A 392 32.29 29.31 -20.69
N ALA A 393 30.98 29.14 -20.94
CA ALA A 393 30.28 29.69 -22.10
C ALA A 393 30.08 31.21 -22.04
N ASP A 394 29.65 31.75 -20.89
CA ASP A 394 29.30 33.16 -20.72
C ASP A 394 30.03 33.79 -19.52
N ARG A 395 31.34 33.98 -19.65
CA ARG A 395 32.16 34.66 -18.63
C ARG A 395 31.66 36.08 -18.37
N CYS A 396 31.25 36.80 -19.42
CA CYS A 396 30.78 38.17 -19.31
C CYS A 396 29.47 38.29 -18.50
N GLY A 397 28.53 37.35 -18.69
CA GLY A 397 27.30 37.29 -17.92
C GLY A 397 27.53 36.96 -16.45
N LEU A 398 28.44 36.02 -16.15
CA LEU A 398 28.86 35.70 -14.79
C LEU A 398 29.53 36.90 -14.10
N ASP A 399 30.45 37.59 -14.79
CA ASP A 399 31.10 38.81 -14.30
C ASP A 399 30.08 39.91 -14.02
N ALA A 400 29.11 40.11 -14.93
CA ALA A 400 28.03 41.08 -14.76
C ALA A 400 27.09 40.74 -13.57
N ALA A 401 26.96 39.46 -13.21
CA ALA A 401 26.25 39.00 -12.03
C ALA A 401 27.12 38.97 -10.75
N ARG A 402 28.43 39.27 -10.88
CA ARG A 402 29.45 39.16 -9.82
C ARG A 402 29.56 37.74 -9.26
N LEU A 403 29.46 36.75 -10.14
CA LEU A 403 29.52 35.33 -9.82
C LEU A 403 30.81 34.70 -10.33
N ALA A 404 31.48 33.94 -9.48
CA ALA A 404 32.64 33.12 -9.85
C ALA A 404 32.33 31.64 -9.63
N ILE A 405 32.80 30.77 -10.53
CA ILE A 405 32.74 29.32 -10.35
C ILE A 405 34.04 28.86 -9.68
N PRO A 406 33.99 28.32 -8.45
CA PRO A 406 35.20 27.88 -7.75
C PRO A 406 35.70 26.56 -8.36
N THR A 407 36.98 26.47 -8.67
CA THR A 407 37.63 25.22 -9.16
C THR A 407 38.50 24.53 -8.12
N LYS A 408 38.62 25.14 -6.94
CA LYS A 408 39.27 24.56 -5.75
C LYS A 408 38.45 24.85 -4.49
N PRO A 409 38.55 24.02 -3.43
CA PRO A 409 37.94 24.32 -2.14
C PRO A 409 38.32 25.72 -1.68
N THR A 410 37.31 26.54 -1.45
CA THR A 410 37.49 27.96 -1.10
C THR A 410 36.91 28.22 0.27
N GLY A 411 37.74 28.64 1.22
CA GLY A 411 37.27 29.03 2.55
C GLY A 411 36.25 30.16 2.45
N TRP A 412 35.17 30.06 3.24
CA TRP A 412 34.13 31.06 3.34
C TRP A 412 34.37 31.86 4.63
N PRO A 413 35.15 32.96 4.56
CA PRO A 413 35.50 33.74 5.75
C PRO A 413 34.24 34.28 6.43
N ASP A 414 34.29 34.41 7.76
CA ASP A 414 33.24 35.06 8.55
C ASP A 414 33.13 36.53 8.12
N PRO A 415 32.03 36.93 7.43
CA PRO A 415 31.88 38.27 6.90
C PRO A 415 31.32 39.26 7.93
N GLY A 416 31.21 38.89 9.22
CA GLY A 416 30.49 39.66 10.23
C GLY A 416 28.96 39.56 10.10
N GLN A 417 28.49 38.66 9.23
CA GLN A 417 27.08 38.30 9.01
C GLN A 417 26.99 36.77 8.82
N PRO A 418 25.85 36.12 9.11
CA PRO A 418 25.71 34.69 8.85
C PRO A 418 25.98 34.33 7.39
N ARG A 419 26.71 33.24 7.14
CA ARG A 419 26.87 32.72 5.77
C ARG A 419 25.52 32.33 5.20
N ARG A 420 25.24 32.74 3.98
CA ARG A 420 23.96 32.51 3.30
C ARG A 420 24.16 32.00 1.90
N ALA A 421 23.37 31.01 1.53
CA ALA A 421 23.37 30.42 0.21
C ALA A 421 21.95 30.29 -0.35
N GLY A 422 21.82 30.34 -1.67
CA GLY A 422 20.60 29.98 -2.38
C GLY A 422 20.74 28.63 -3.08
N VAL A 423 19.67 27.84 -3.15
CA VAL A 423 19.60 26.56 -3.88
C VAL A 423 18.41 26.58 -4.82
N SER A 424 18.65 26.33 -6.11
CA SER A 424 17.62 26.31 -7.16
C SER A 424 17.38 24.92 -7.73
N ALA A 425 16.12 24.59 -8.01
CA ALA A 425 15.77 23.49 -8.90
C ALA A 425 14.55 23.86 -9.75
N PHE A 426 14.65 23.60 -11.06
CA PHE A 426 13.61 23.93 -12.04
C PHE A 426 13.18 22.66 -12.77
N GLY A 427 11.94 22.23 -12.56
CA GLY A 427 11.36 21.07 -13.24
C GLY A 427 11.01 21.38 -14.68
N PHE A 428 11.16 20.40 -15.59
CA PHE A 428 10.78 20.56 -17.00
C PHE A 428 9.26 20.80 -17.19
N GLY A 429 8.42 20.46 -16.20
CA GLY A 429 7.01 20.84 -16.14
C GLY A 429 6.76 22.31 -15.76
N GLY A 430 7.81 23.13 -15.65
CA GLY A 430 7.77 24.56 -15.38
C GLY A 430 7.73 24.93 -13.89
N THR A 431 7.61 23.97 -12.97
CA THR A 431 7.63 24.26 -11.53
C THR A 431 9.06 24.50 -11.06
N GLY A 432 9.32 25.66 -10.49
CA GLY A 432 10.60 26.07 -9.93
C GLY A 432 10.53 26.27 -8.42
N VAL A 433 11.60 25.86 -7.73
CA VAL A 433 11.78 26.05 -6.29
C VAL A 433 13.14 26.68 -6.03
N HIS A 434 13.17 27.71 -5.18
CA HIS A 434 14.38 28.29 -4.64
C HIS A 434 14.30 28.33 -3.10
N LEU A 435 15.35 27.87 -2.43
CA LEU A 435 15.49 27.91 -0.98
C LEU A 435 16.66 28.83 -0.60
N VAL A 436 16.48 29.64 0.44
CA VAL A 436 17.56 30.41 1.08
C VAL A 436 17.96 29.71 2.37
N VAL A 437 19.23 29.30 2.44
CA VAL A 437 19.84 28.58 3.56
C VAL A 437 20.83 29.51 4.26
N GLU A 438 20.78 29.57 5.59
CA GLU A 438 21.61 30.45 6.42
C GLU A 438 22.30 29.68 7.53
N GLU A 439 23.50 30.12 7.90
CA GLU A 439 24.22 29.66 9.09
C GLU A 439 23.43 29.97 10.37
N CYS A 440 23.34 28.99 11.28
CA CYS A 440 22.72 29.20 12.58
C CYS A 440 23.70 29.90 13.53
N ALA A 441 23.47 31.18 13.82
CA ALA A 441 24.30 31.96 14.73
C ALA A 441 23.79 31.87 16.19
N THR A 442 24.00 30.77 16.91
CA THR A 442 23.80 30.77 18.38
C THR A 442 24.61 29.72 19.16
N ALA A 443 25.16 30.23 20.28
CA ALA A 443 25.87 29.67 21.43
C ALA A 443 27.17 28.88 21.19
N PRO A 444 28.29 29.26 21.86
CA PRO A 444 29.51 28.44 21.83
C PRO A 444 29.16 27.07 22.39
N ALA A 445 29.42 26.03 21.60
CA ALA A 445 29.46 24.67 22.13
C ALA A 445 30.32 24.72 23.39
N ARG A 446 29.80 24.23 24.53
CA ARG A 446 30.63 24.04 25.71
C ARG A 446 31.81 23.19 25.23
N PRO A 447 33.06 23.69 25.31
CA PRO A 447 34.18 22.95 24.77
C PRO A 447 34.20 21.59 25.45
N ALA A 448 34.14 20.54 24.64
CA ALA A 448 34.37 19.19 25.11
C ALA A 448 35.70 19.20 25.89
N PRO A 449 35.76 18.66 27.12
CA PRO A 449 37.03 18.53 27.79
C PRO A 449 37.93 17.58 27.00
N ASP A 450 38.91 18.13 26.27
CA ASP A 450 39.93 17.40 25.49
C ASP A 450 41.01 16.73 26.37
N GLY A 451 40.62 16.29 27.58
CA GLY A 451 41.55 15.82 28.61
C GLY A 451 41.46 14.32 28.90
N GLY A 452 42.45 13.56 28.44
CA GLY A 452 42.64 12.14 28.79
C GLY A 452 41.77 11.16 28.01
N PRO A 453 41.84 9.87 28.34
CA PRO A 453 41.31 8.81 27.48
C PRO A 453 39.79 8.79 27.39
N HIS A 454 39.28 8.41 26.22
CA HIS A 454 37.86 8.24 25.91
C HIS A 454 37.55 6.81 25.46
N LEU A 455 36.39 6.31 25.86
CA LEU A 455 35.85 5.03 25.41
C LEU A 455 34.98 5.25 24.16
N LEU A 456 35.39 4.68 23.03
CA LEU A 456 34.57 4.61 21.82
C LEU A 456 33.97 3.21 21.71
N VAL A 457 32.66 3.13 21.51
CA VAL A 457 31.95 1.86 21.29
C VAL A 457 31.26 1.93 19.94
N LEU A 458 31.73 1.12 19.00
CA LEU A 458 31.12 0.95 17.69
C LEU A 458 30.31 -0.33 17.68
N SER A 459 29.23 -0.34 16.90
CA SER A 459 28.48 -1.55 16.64
C SER A 459 28.01 -1.64 15.19
N ALA A 460 28.00 -2.84 14.64
CA ALA A 460 27.49 -3.17 13.32
C ALA A 460 26.67 -4.47 13.36
N ARG A 461 25.91 -4.73 12.29
CA ARG A 461 25.13 -5.97 12.19
C ARG A 461 26.02 -7.21 12.07
N ASP A 462 27.15 -7.11 11.38
CA ASP A 462 28.09 -8.20 11.15
C ASP A 462 29.55 -7.74 11.25
N ARG A 463 30.49 -8.71 11.25
CA ARG A 463 31.93 -8.43 11.42
C ARG A 463 32.52 -7.67 10.24
N ALA A 464 32.06 -7.96 9.02
CA ALA A 464 32.49 -7.27 7.82
C ALA A 464 32.09 -5.78 7.88
N GLY A 465 30.86 -5.51 8.30
CA GLY A 465 30.33 -4.19 8.59
C GLY A 465 31.07 -3.50 9.71
N LEU A 466 31.41 -4.19 10.80
CA LEU A 466 32.19 -3.62 11.91
C LEU A 466 33.60 -3.20 11.47
N ALA A 467 34.28 -4.04 10.69
CA ALA A 467 35.60 -3.72 10.12
C ALA A 467 35.53 -2.56 9.12
N ARG A 468 34.47 -2.50 8.29
CA ARG A 468 34.23 -1.36 7.40
C ARG A 468 33.94 -0.09 8.20
N TYR A 469 33.13 -0.18 9.25
CA TYR A 469 32.78 0.96 10.09
C TYR A 469 34.00 1.56 10.76
N ALA A 470 34.85 0.71 11.33
CA ALA A 470 36.09 1.15 11.96
C ALA A 470 37.03 1.87 10.97
N ARG A 471 37.15 1.37 9.72
CA ARG A 471 37.88 2.07 8.64
C ARG A 471 37.26 3.42 8.29
N GLU A 472 35.95 3.46 8.05
CA GLU A 472 35.24 4.69 7.67
C GLU A 472 35.30 5.76 8.79
N LEU A 473 35.20 5.34 10.05
CA LEU A 473 35.39 6.21 11.20
C LEU A 473 36.83 6.69 11.30
N ALA A 474 37.83 5.80 11.16
CA ALA A 474 39.25 6.20 11.16
C ALA A 474 39.55 7.24 10.08
N HIS A 475 39.03 7.06 8.86
CA HIS A 475 39.16 8.05 7.79
C HIS A 475 38.52 9.40 8.18
N THR A 476 37.31 9.37 8.73
CA THR A 476 36.62 10.59 9.19
C THR A 476 37.42 11.31 10.27
N LEU A 477 37.97 10.58 11.25
CA LEU A 477 38.77 11.17 12.33
C LEU A 477 40.11 11.73 11.85
N ALA A 478 40.72 11.11 10.82
CA ALA A 478 41.96 11.60 10.22
C ALA A 478 41.74 12.94 9.49
N ASP A 479 40.62 13.05 8.77
CA ASP A 479 40.28 14.22 7.96
C ASP A 479 39.76 15.39 8.81
N ASP A 480 38.75 15.13 9.65
CA ASP A 480 38.01 16.18 10.37
C ASP A 480 38.58 16.49 11.77
N ARG A 481 39.35 15.56 12.35
CA ARG A 481 39.94 15.62 13.71
C ARG A 481 38.99 16.16 14.79
N PRO A 482 37.76 15.64 14.93
CA PRO A 482 36.82 16.12 15.92
C PRO A 482 37.26 15.75 17.36
N PRO A 483 36.82 16.50 18.38
CA PRO A 483 37.03 16.14 19.79
C PRO A 483 36.50 14.74 20.11
N LEU A 484 37.32 13.88 20.74
CA LEU A 484 36.93 12.50 21.02
C LEU A 484 35.72 12.37 21.94
N ALA A 485 35.49 13.32 22.84
CA ALA A 485 34.29 13.31 23.67
C ALA A 485 33.01 13.41 22.82
N SER A 486 33.02 14.23 21.76
CA SER A 486 31.89 14.36 20.83
C SER A 486 31.70 13.09 20.00
N VAL A 487 32.79 12.42 19.64
CA VAL A 487 32.75 11.11 18.96
C VAL A 487 32.13 10.06 19.87
N ALA A 488 32.61 9.95 21.12
CA ALA A 488 32.12 9.01 22.10
C ALA A 488 30.63 9.19 22.40
N ASP A 489 30.20 10.43 22.66
CA ASP A 489 28.79 10.77 22.91
C ASP A 489 27.92 10.49 21.68
N THR A 490 28.35 10.87 20.47
CA THR A 490 27.60 10.58 19.23
C THR A 490 27.42 9.08 19.01
N LEU A 491 28.45 8.27 19.27
CA LEU A 491 28.36 6.81 19.17
C LEU A 491 27.42 6.22 20.23
N ALA A 492 27.41 6.76 21.45
CA ALA A 492 26.56 6.31 22.55
C ALA A 492 25.05 6.58 22.36
N ARG A 493 24.70 7.55 21.49
CA ARG A 493 23.31 7.88 21.12
C ARG A 493 22.72 6.95 20.06
N ARG A 494 23.50 6.02 19.52
CA ARG A 494 23.04 5.08 18.48
C ARG A 494 22.45 3.83 19.09
N ALA A 495 21.48 3.26 18.40
CA ALA A 495 20.97 1.95 18.70
C ALA A 495 22.12 0.93 18.57
N PRO A 496 22.37 0.15 19.62
CA PRO A 496 23.47 -0.79 19.62
C PRO A 496 23.17 -2.01 18.76
N LEU A 497 24.16 -2.47 18.00
CA LEU A 497 24.09 -3.68 17.17
C LEU A 497 24.94 -4.83 17.77
N ALA A 498 24.83 -6.01 17.18
CA ALA A 498 25.34 -7.26 17.74
C ALA A 498 26.88 -7.34 17.76
N GLU A 499 27.53 -7.05 16.63
CA GLU A 499 28.99 -7.06 16.55
C GLU A 499 29.52 -5.72 17.05
N ARG A 500 30.38 -5.76 18.08
CA ARG A 500 30.86 -4.56 18.76
C ARG A 500 32.36 -4.50 18.83
N LEU A 501 32.85 -3.27 18.74
CA LEU A 501 34.23 -2.90 18.97
C LEU A 501 34.25 -1.82 20.04
N ALA A 502 34.93 -2.06 21.15
CA ALA A 502 35.18 -1.06 22.16
C ALA A 502 36.68 -0.76 22.21
N LEU A 503 37.02 0.53 22.20
CA LEU A 503 38.41 0.97 22.30
C LEU A 503 38.55 2.18 23.20
N VAL A 504 39.62 2.18 24.00
CA VAL A 504 40.07 3.34 24.74
C VAL A 504 41.13 4.06 23.91
N ALA A 505 40.92 5.34 23.62
CA ALA A 505 41.84 6.18 22.86
C ALA A 505 42.19 7.46 23.63
N GLU A 506 43.46 7.86 23.57
CA GLU A 506 43.95 9.07 24.23
C GLU A 506 43.62 10.33 23.44
N ASP A 507 43.72 10.26 22.10
CA ASP A 507 43.44 11.36 21.19
C ASP A 507 42.99 10.85 19.81
N ALA A 508 42.65 11.77 18.91
CA ALA A 508 42.17 11.43 17.56
C ALA A 508 43.20 10.63 16.74
N ALA A 509 44.51 10.86 16.91
CA ALA A 509 45.54 10.13 16.17
C ALA A 509 45.67 8.69 16.69
N ASP A 510 45.67 8.51 18.01
CA ASP A 510 45.63 7.19 18.65
C ASP A 510 44.36 6.42 18.27
N ALA A 511 43.20 7.10 18.24
CA ALA A 511 41.94 6.52 17.78
C ALA A 511 42.03 6.02 16.33
N VAL A 512 42.61 6.81 15.42
CA VAL A 512 42.81 6.42 14.00
C VAL A 512 43.69 5.18 13.90
N THR A 513 44.83 5.14 14.59
CA THR A 513 45.74 3.98 14.58
C THR A 513 45.04 2.74 15.12
N ARG A 514 44.37 2.85 16.28
CA ARG A 514 43.68 1.72 16.92
C ARG A 514 42.48 1.22 16.11
N LEU A 515 41.67 2.11 15.53
CA LEU A 515 40.55 1.75 14.66
C LEU A 515 41.02 1.04 13.39
N THR A 516 42.14 1.48 12.80
CA THR A 516 42.73 0.85 11.62
C THR A 516 43.21 -0.57 11.95
N ALA A 517 43.98 -0.72 13.03
CA ALA A 517 44.44 -2.03 13.49
C ALA A 517 43.27 -2.97 13.87
N ALA A 518 42.24 -2.43 14.51
CA ALA A 518 41.03 -3.17 14.85
C ALA A 518 40.28 -3.64 13.61
N ALA A 519 40.15 -2.78 12.60
CA ALA A 519 39.49 -3.13 11.35
C ALA A 519 40.18 -4.31 10.64
N GLU A 520 41.52 -4.30 10.59
CA GLU A 520 42.31 -5.41 10.03
C GLU A 520 42.15 -6.70 10.86
N ALA A 521 42.17 -6.58 12.19
CA ALA A 521 42.00 -7.71 13.09
C ALA A 521 40.61 -8.36 12.95
N VAL A 522 39.56 -7.56 12.94
CA VAL A 522 38.16 -8.03 12.79
C VAL A 522 37.93 -8.60 11.40
N ALA A 523 38.49 -7.98 10.34
CA ALA A 523 38.42 -8.52 8.98
C ALA A 523 39.12 -9.89 8.85
N ALA A 524 40.19 -10.11 9.61
CA ALA A 524 40.87 -11.41 9.72
C ALA A 524 40.16 -12.42 10.65
N GLY A 525 38.99 -12.07 11.20
CA GLY A 525 38.19 -12.94 12.06
C GLY A 525 38.63 -12.99 13.53
N ARG A 526 39.55 -12.12 13.98
CA ARG A 526 40.00 -12.07 15.39
C ARG A 526 38.98 -11.33 16.26
N THR A 527 38.63 -11.91 17.40
CA THR A 527 37.74 -11.35 18.43
C THR A 527 38.30 -11.59 19.84
N GLY A 528 37.73 -10.96 20.85
CA GLY A 528 38.24 -10.95 22.22
C GLY A 528 39.15 -9.74 22.47
N ASP A 529 40.15 -9.92 23.32
CA ASP A 529 41.19 -8.92 23.54
C ASP A 529 42.10 -8.81 22.31
N LEU A 530 42.12 -7.64 21.69
CA LEU A 530 42.93 -7.33 20.50
C LEU A 530 44.15 -6.44 20.84
N GLY A 531 44.32 -6.08 22.12
CA GLY A 531 45.33 -5.17 22.61
C GLY A 531 44.83 -4.34 23.80
N ALA A 532 45.75 -3.65 24.49
CA ALA A 532 45.43 -2.89 25.70
C ALA A 532 44.29 -1.88 25.49
N GLY A 533 43.13 -2.17 26.09
CA GLY A 533 41.92 -1.35 25.98
C GLY A 533 41.21 -1.44 24.63
N LEU A 534 41.48 -2.45 23.81
CA LEU A 534 40.87 -2.71 22.51
C LEU A 534 40.26 -4.10 22.47
N VAL A 535 38.93 -4.19 22.42
CA VAL A 535 38.22 -5.46 22.53
C VAL A 535 37.10 -5.52 21.48
N ALA A 536 36.96 -6.66 20.80
CA ALA A 536 35.86 -6.90 19.87
C ALA A 536 35.07 -8.15 20.27
N GLY A 537 33.76 -8.15 20.07
CA GLY A 537 32.92 -9.29 20.44
C GLY A 537 31.51 -9.20 19.92
N THR A 538 30.79 -10.30 20.02
CA THR A 538 29.37 -10.40 19.68
C THR A 538 28.55 -10.31 20.97
N VAL A 539 27.67 -9.33 21.04
CA VAL A 539 26.72 -9.16 22.14
C VAL A 539 25.34 -9.60 21.67
N PRO A 540 24.65 -10.47 22.43
CA PRO A 540 23.29 -10.90 22.07
C PRO A 540 22.32 -9.70 22.09
N PRO A 541 21.26 -9.74 21.27
CA PRO A 541 20.23 -8.71 21.28
C PRO A 541 19.51 -8.65 22.63
N GLY A 542 19.20 -7.44 23.09
CA GLY A 542 18.53 -7.18 24.35
C GLY A 542 18.73 -5.75 24.86
N GLU A 543 17.98 -5.39 25.89
CA GLU A 543 18.12 -4.10 26.57
C GLU A 543 19.49 -4.02 27.25
N LEU A 544 20.25 -2.97 26.94
CA LEU A 544 21.57 -2.78 27.52
C LEU A 544 21.49 -1.98 28.81
N PRO A 545 22.17 -2.42 29.89
CA PRO A 545 22.34 -1.58 31.06
C PRO A 545 23.17 -0.35 30.69
N GLU A 546 22.73 0.81 31.14
CA GLU A 546 23.51 2.04 31.07
C GLU A 546 24.63 2.03 32.12
N ALA A 547 25.81 2.52 31.72
CA ALA A 547 26.94 2.68 32.62
C ALA A 547 27.54 4.08 32.48
N ALA A 548 27.60 4.81 33.59
CA ALA A 548 28.25 6.11 33.64
C ALA A 548 29.75 5.98 33.34
N VAL A 549 30.23 6.77 32.38
CA VAL A 549 31.64 6.89 32.05
C VAL A 549 32.29 7.89 33.01
N PRO A 550 33.42 7.56 33.67
CA PRO A 550 34.11 8.50 34.55
C PRO A 550 34.56 9.77 33.80
N GLU A 551 34.08 10.92 34.26
CA GLU A 551 34.40 12.23 33.69
C GLU A 551 35.91 12.51 33.71
N PRO A 552 36.46 13.24 32.71
CA PRO A 552 37.82 13.77 32.76
C PRO A 552 38.16 14.44 34.10
N GLY A 553 39.26 14.04 34.73
CA GLY A 553 39.73 14.60 36.01
C GLY A 553 39.00 14.09 37.27
N SER A 554 37.98 13.23 37.14
CA SER A 554 37.28 12.61 38.28
C SER A 554 38.10 11.52 38.99
N LEU A 555 39.09 10.94 38.29
CA LEU A 555 40.02 9.92 38.78
C LEU A 555 41.44 10.25 38.32
N PRO A 556 42.49 9.76 39.02
CA PRO A 556 43.86 9.74 38.49
C PRO A 556 43.91 9.07 37.11
N ALA A 557 44.80 9.53 36.22
CA ALA A 557 44.86 9.08 34.82
C ALA A 557 44.90 7.55 34.69
N ASP A 558 45.81 6.87 35.39
CA ASP A 558 45.94 5.40 35.36
C ASP A 558 44.67 4.67 35.85
N ALA A 559 44.02 5.21 36.87
CA ALA A 559 42.77 4.66 37.41
C ALA A 559 41.60 4.86 36.44
N ARG A 560 41.57 5.99 35.71
CA ARG A 560 40.57 6.24 34.66
C ARG A 560 40.79 5.31 33.48
N SER A 561 42.02 5.16 32.98
CA SER A 561 42.32 4.22 31.89
C SER A 561 41.94 2.79 32.24
N ALA A 562 42.21 2.35 33.47
CA ALA A 562 41.81 1.02 33.96
C ALA A 562 40.27 0.87 34.01
N ALA A 563 39.55 1.89 34.50
CA ALA A 563 38.09 1.88 34.53
C ALA A 563 37.47 1.85 33.12
N LEU A 564 38.02 2.63 32.18
CA LEU A 564 37.58 2.64 30.78
C LEU A 564 37.87 1.30 30.09
N ALA A 565 39.00 0.66 30.37
CA ALA A 565 39.32 -0.67 29.84
C ALA A 565 38.34 -1.74 30.36
N GLN A 566 37.95 -1.69 31.64
CA GLN A 566 36.91 -2.57 32.19
C GLN A 566 35.54 -2.31 31.53
N LEU A 567 35.17 -1.06 31.31
CA LEU A 567 33.95 -0.70 30.58
C LEU A 567 34.00 -1.17 29.13
N ALA A 568 35.14 -1.06 28.45
CA ALA A 568 35.35 -1.56 27.10
C ALA A 568 35.10 -3.07 27.01
N GLN A 569 35.67 -3.83 27.95
CA GLN A 569 35.46 -5.28 28.01
C GLN A 569 33.98 -5.63 28.25
N ARG A 570 33.32 -4.91 29.17
CA ARG A 570 31.88 -5.12 29.45
C ARG A 570 30.98 -4.68 28.30
N ALA A 571 31.38 -3.71 27.49
CA ALA A 571 30.60 -3.23 26.34
C ALA A 571 30.45 -4.29 25.24
N VAL A 572 31.39 -5.26 25.18
CA VAL A 572 31.46 -6.28 24.13
C VAL A 572 31.30 -7.72 24.64
N THR A 573 31.05 -7.93 25.94
CA THR A 573 30.88 -9.26 26.57
C THR A 573 29.57 -9.35 27.36
N GLY A 574 29.10 -10.57 27.61
CA GLY A 574 27.89 -10.81 28.40
C GLY A 574 26.66 -10.14 27.78
N ALA A 575 25.91 -9.39 28.58
CA ALA A 575 24.77 -8.60 28.10
C ALA A 575 25.17 -7.31 27.37
N GLY A 576 26.45 -6.94 27.36
CA GLY A 576 26.90 -5.62 26.90
C GLY A 576 26.54 -4.50 27.88
N LEU A 577 26.96 -3.26 27.56
CA LEU A 577 26.49 -2.04 28.21
C LEU A 577 26.42 -0.89 27.20
N ARG A 578 25.66 0.16 27.55
CA ARG A 578 25.67 1.44 26.84
C ARG A 578 26.41 2.48 27.69
N PRO A 579 27.52 3.07 27.22
CA PRO A 579 28.19 4.14 27.96
C PRO A 579 27.32 5.40 27.96
N VAL A 580 27.23 6.09 29.10
CA VAL A 580 26.52 7.37 29.25
C VAL A 580 27.46 8.38 29.90
N GLY A 581 27.53 9.59 29.35
CA GLY A 581 28.39 10.68 29.83
C GLY A 581 27.71 12.05 29.69
N GLU A 582 28.47 13.13 29.86
CA GLU A 582 27.97 14.50 29.64
C GLU A 582 27.38 14.66 28.23
N ARG A 583 26.20 15.29 28.15
CA ARG A 583 25.46 15.48 26.91
C ARG A 583 26.13 16.56 26.05
N ILE A 584 26.72 16.14 24.93
CA ILE A 584 27.37 17.03 23.95
C ILE A 584 26.50 17.07 22.68
N PRO A 585 26.44 18.19 21.92
CA PRO A 585 25.79 18.20 20.61
C PRO A 585 26.40 17.13 19.68
N PRO A 586 25.59 16.29 19.01
CA PRO A 586 26.11 15.23 18.15
C PRO A 586 26.85 15.80 16.95
N ILE A 587 27.82 15.04 16.41
CA ILE A 587 28.58 15.40 15.20
C ILE A 587 28.27 14.44 14.04
N THR A 588 28.64 14.80 12.81
CA THR A 588 28.45 13.91 11.66
C THR A 588 29.49 12.79 11.68
N LEU A 589 29.05 11.56 11.93
CA LEU A 589 29.88 10.35 11.81
C LEU A 589 29.25 9.40 10.80
N PRO A 590 30.03 8.53 10.13
CA PRO A 590 29.46 7.52 9.24
C PRO A 590 28.36 6.71 9.93
N PRO A 591 27.24 6.38 9.26
CA PRO A 591 26.12 5.67 9.86
C PRO A 591 26.50 4.26 10.28
N SER A 592 25.85 3.71 11.31
CA SER A 592 26.17 2.35 11.78
C SER A 592 25.83 1.33 10.70
N PRO A 593 26.77 0.47 10.26
CA PRO A 593 26.52 -0.46 9.17
C PRO A 593 25.47 -1.53 9.45
N LEU A 594 24.56 -1.67 8.49
CA LEU A 594 23.67 -2.82 8.36
C LEU A 594 24.32 -3.93 7.52
N ALA A 595 23.66 -5.10 7.46
CA ALA A 595 24.09 -6.26 6.69
C ALA A 595 23.06 -6.57 5.58
N PRO A 596 22.95 -5.69 4.56
CA PRO A 596 21.88 -5.79 3.59
C PRO A 596 22.03 -7.03 2.70
N ARG A 597 20.90 -7.63 2.33
CA ARG A 597 20.83 -8.77 1.41
C ARG A 597 20.24 -8.35 0.08
N HIS A 598 20.53 -9.10 -0.98
CA HIS A 598 20.02 -8.81 -2.31
C HIS A 598 18.54 -9.19 -2.43
N HIS A 599 17.71 -8.21 -2.78
CA HIS A 599 16.27 -8.34 -3.00
C HIS A 599 15.92 -7.79 -4.39
N TRP A 600 15.71 -8.69 -5.35
CA TRP A 600 15.47 -8.32 -6.74
C TRP A 600 14.40 -9.20 -7.40
N VAL A 601 13.52 -8.62 -8.20
CA VAL A 601 12.36 -9.32 -8.80
C VAL A 601 12.77 -10.24 -9.96
N VAL A 602 13.96 -10.02 -10.52
CA VAL A 602 14.52 -10.84 -11.60
C VAL A 602 15.52 -11.82 -11.01
N ASP A 603 15.37 -13.10 -11.32
CA ASP A 603 16.38 -14.11 -11.08
C ASP A 603 17.53 -13.93 -12.08
N GLU A 604 18.65 -13.39 -11.57
CA GLU A 604 19.82 -13.10 -12.38
C GLU A 604 20.56 -14.36 -12.84
N SER A 605 20.33 -15.51 -12.21
CA SER A 605 20.96 -16.78 -12.62
C SER A 605 20.51 -17.21 -14.03
N ALA A 606 19.31 -16.81 -14.43
CA ALA A 606 18.77 -17.05 -15.76
C ALA A 606 19.48 -16.26 -16.87
N ARG A 607 20.35 -15.29 -16.54
CA ARG A 607 21.15 -14.51 -17.51
C ARG A 607 22.52 -15.13 -17.80
N ALA A 608 22.92 -16.20 -17.12
CA ALA A 608 24.19 -16.89 -17.38
C ALA A 608 24.09 -17.63 -18.74
N PRO A 609 25.10 -17.52 -19.62
CA PRO A 609 25.15 -18.34 -20.82
C PRO A 609 25.22 -19.83 -20.41
N GLU A 610 24.41 -20.68 -21.05
CA GLU A 610 24.63 -22.12 -20.98
C GLU A 610 26.05 -22.39 -21.49
N GLU A 611 26.92 -22.93 -20.64
CA GLU A 611 28.21 -23.45 -21.10
C GLU A 611 27.90 -24.56 -22.12
N GLU A 612 28.14 -24.28 -23.42
CA GLU A 612 28.07 -25.28 -24.47
C GLU A 612 29.06 -26.40 -24.14
N ASP A 613 28.52 -27.57 -23.77
CA ASP A 613 29.27 -28.80 -23.52
C ASP A 613 29.90 -29.31 -24.82
N THR A 614 31.03 -28.72 -25.20
CA THR A 614 31.92 -29.24 -26.22
C THR A 614 32.77 -30.36 -25.63
N SER A 615 32.17 -31.50 -25.32
CA SER A 615 32.93 -32.70 -24.95
C SER A 615 32.34 -34.04 -25.40
N HIS A 616 31.60 -34.06 -26.52
CA HIS A 616 31.27 -35.31 -27.21
C HIS A 616 32.13 -35.54 -28.46
N ALA A 617 33.38 -35.95 -28.26
CA ALA A 617 34.08 -36.86 -29.18
C ALA A 617 35.28 -37.55 -28.50
N LEU A 618 35.28 -38.89 -28.61
CA LEU A 618 36.38 -39.86 -28.44
C LEU A 618 36.57 -40.52 -27.07
N GLY A 619 36.42 -41.86 -27.06
CA GLY A 619 37.24 -42.74 -26.22
C GLY A 619 36.46 -43.80 -25.43
N ALA A 620 36.46 -45.02 -25.94
CA ALA A 620 35.79 -46.16 -25.34
C ALA A 620 36.68 -46.98 -24.37
N VAL A 621 35.99 -47.78 -23.54
CA VAL A 621 36.41 -49.01 -22.83
C VAL A 621 37.28 -48.89 -21.57
N GLY A 622 36.73 -49.40 -20.46
CA GLY A 622 37.48 -49.77 -19.25
C GLY A 622 36.56 -50.21 -18.11
N GLU A 623 36.38 -51.51 -17.94
CA GLU A 623 35.59 -52.14 -16.88
C GLU A 623 36.14 -51.81 -15.47
N GLY A 624 35.23 -51.55 -14.53
CA GLY A 624 35.56 -51.34 -13.12
C GLY A 624 34.37 -50.95 -12.26
N ARG A 625 33.29 -51.74 -12.26
CA ARG A 625 32.16 -51.57 -11.33
C ARG A 625 32.57 -51.97 -9.92
N THR A 626 32.95 -50.98 -9.10
CA THR A 626 32.87 -51.06 -7.64
C THR A 626 31.63 -50.27 -7.20
N GLY A 627 30.83 -50.87 -6.32
CA GLY A 627 29.50 -50.38 -5.95
C GLY A 627 29.52 -49.07 -5.15
N PRO A 628 28.37 -48.38 -5.04
CA PRO A 628 28.27 -47.15 -4.26
C PRO A 628 28.35 -47.47 -2.76
N LEU A 629 29.44 -47.06 -2.13
CA LEU A 629 29.57 -46.99 -0.68
C LEU A 629 28.89 -45.71 -0.16
N GLY A 630 27.73 -45.91 0.46
CA GLY A 630 27.35 -45.30 1.74
C GLY A 630 27.30 -43.77 1.82
N ALA A 631 26.14 -43.20 1.51
CA ALA A 631 25.70 -41.96 2.14
C ALA A 631 25.60 -42.17 3.68
N PRO A 632 25.96 -41.18 4.52
CA PRO A 632 25.87 -41.34 5.96
C PRO A 632 24.42 -41.55 6.38
N ALA A 633 24.15 -42.73 6.94
CA ALA A 633 22.92 -43.01 7.65
C ALA A 633 22.89 -42.15 8.93
N ALA A 634 22.20 -41.01 8.87
CA ALA A 634 21.76 -40.27 10.03
C ALA A 634 20.22 -40.21 10.03
N ALA A 635 19.66 -41.08 10.86
CA ALA A 635 18.35 -40.97 11.52
C ALA A 635 17.14 -40.54 10.66
N ARG A 636 16.62 -41.45 9.84
CA ARG A 636 15.16 -41.52 9.62
C ARG A 636 14.53 -42.26 10.80
N GLY A 637 13.99 -41.50 11.75
CA GLY A 637 13.36 -42.04 12.95
C GLY A 637 13.10 -41.00 14.04
N GLY A 638 12.46 -39.89 13.69
CA GLY A 638 11.89 -38.94 14.66
C GLY A 638 10.75 -38.19 13.96
N GLY A 639 9.55 -38.19 14.54
CA GLY A 639 8.46 -37.37 14.01
C GLY A 639 8.90 -35.91 13.96
N ALA A 640 8.51 -35.18 12.91
CA ALA A 640 8.78 -33.74 12.84
C ALA A 640 8.17 -33.08 14.09
N SER A 641 9.00 -32.45 14.91
CA SER A 641 8.54 -31.73 16.11
C SER A 641 7.75 -30.49 15.69
N ALA A 642 6.87 -29.98 16.57
CA ALA A 642 6.18 -28.72 16.33
C ALA A 642 7.16 -27.58 16.01
N GLY A 643 8.31 -27.58 16.67
CA GLY A 643 9.42 -26.66 16.41
C GLY A 643 9.88 -26.68 14.95
N SER A 644 10.15 -27.86 14.38
CA SER A 644 10.58 -27.99 12.99
C SER A 644 9.50 -27.50 12.02
N ILE A 645 8.24 -27.86 12.25
CA ILE A 645 7.13 -27.50 11.36
C ILE A 645 6.89 -25.99 11.38
N VAL A 646 6.88 -25.37 12.56
CA VAL A 646 6.68 -23.92 12.71
C VAL A 646 7.84 -23.14 12.08
N LEU A 647 9.09 -23.52 12.34
CA LEU A 647 10.26 -22.84 11.77
C LEU A 647 10.29 -22.97 10.23
N GLU A 648 9.95 -24.14 9.68
CA GLU A 648 9.87 -24.35 8.24
C GLU A 648 8.77 -23.53 7.57
N GLU A 649 7.58 -23.41 8.19
CA GLU A 649 6.51 -22.60 7.62
C GLU A 649 6.72 -21.08 7.81
N LEU A 650 7.35 -20.65 8.91
CA LEU A 650 7.83 -19.27 9.07
C LEU A 650 8.86 -18.91 8.00
N SER A 651 9.82 -19.81 7.78
CA SER A 651 10.83 -19.70 6.72
C SER A 651 10.17 -19.61 5.35
N ARG A 652 9.18 -20.46 5.04
CA ARG A 652 8.49 -20.43 3.74
C ARG A 652 7.64 -19.18 3.54
N THR A 653 6.88 -18.78 4.55
CA THR A 653 5.92 -17.68 4.45
C THR A 653 6.62 -16.31 4.41
N GLY A 654 7.62 -16.10 5.27
CA GLY A 654 8.42 -14.87 5.29
C GLY A 654 9.61 -14.87 4.32
N VAL A 655 10.01 -16.05 3.81
CA VAL A 655 11.25 -16.28 3.04
C VAL A 655 12.52 -15.99 3.88
N PHE A 656 12.43 -16.17 5.20
CA PHE A 656 13.57 -16.12 6.11
C PHE A 656 14.39 -17.42 6.02
N PRO A 657 15.72 -17.38 5.94
CA PRO A 657 16.53 -18.57 6.15
C PRO A 657 16.28 -19.18 7.53
N LEU A 658 16.19 -20.51 7.61
CA LEU A 658 15.96 -21.22 8.88
C LEU A 658 16.99 -20.86 9.97
N ALA A 659 18.24 -20.60 9.58
CA ALA A 659 19.31 -20.21 10.50
C ALA A 659 19.10 -18.83 11.16
N ASP A 660 18.23 -17.99 10.57
CA ASP A 660 17.97 -16.63 11.06
C ASP A 660 16.74 -16.56 11.99
N LEU A 661 16.01 -17.67 12.17
CA LEU A 661 14.84 -17.73 13.04
C LEU A 661 15.23 -18.22 14.43
N THR A 662 14.73 -17.54 15.46
CA THR A 662 14.93 -17.95 16.87
C THR A 662 13.59 -18.01 17.59
N GLU A 663 13.50 -18.85 18.62
CA GLU A 663 12.26 -19.09 19.38
C GLU A 663 11.72 -17.80 20.04
N ARG A 664 12.59 -16.84 20.37
CA ARG A 664 12.20 -15.60 21.07
C ARG A 664 11.60 -14.51 20.16
N MET A 665 11.72 -14.65 18.84
CA MET A 665 11.28 -13.63 17.90
C MET A 665 9.76 -13.50 17.87
N GLN A 666 9.24 -12.29 17.91
CA GLN A 666 7.85 -11.95 17.69
C GLN A 666 7.52 -11.93 16.19
N LEU A 667 6.40 -12.54 15.80
CA LEU A 667 6.01 -12.67 14.40
C LEU A 667 5.72 -11.31 13.74
N VAL A 668 5.09 -10.39 14.46
CA VAL A 668 4.75 -9.07 13.91
C VAL A 668 5.89 -8.08 14.10
N ALA A 669 6.39 -7.92 15.34
CA ALA A 669 7.39 -6.90 15.64
C ALA A 669 8.78 -7.24 15.09
N ASP A 670 9.25 -8.50 15.24
CA ASP A 670 10.61 -8.87 14.83
C ASP A 670 10.65 -9.41 13.40
N LEU A 671 9.65 -10.21 13.00
CA LEU A 671 9.61 -10.85 11.67
C LEU A 671 8.78 -10.07 10.64
N GLY A 672 8.00 -9.07 11.07
CA GLY A 672 7.27 -8.20 10.15
C GLY A 672 6.06 -8.84 9.46
N PHE A 673 5.53 -9.94 9.99
CA PHE A 673 4.39 -10.61 9.39
C PHE A 673 3.16 -9.70 9.49
N ASP A 674 2.64 -9.29 8.33
CA ASP A 674 1.36 -8.59 8.23
C ASP A 674 0.19 -9.58 8.36
N SER A 675 -1.03 -9.06 8.44
CA SER A 675 -2.23 -9.90 8.62
C SER A 675 -2.43 -10.95 7.52
N LEU A 676 -1.94 -10.72 6.30
CA LEU A 676 -2.01 -11.69 5.20
C LEU A 676 -0.97 -12.80 5.39
N MET A 677 0.25 -12.45 5.80
CA MET A 677 1.29 -13.44 6.09
C MET A 677 0.98 -14.28 7.32
N LEU A 678 0.40 -13.71 8.37
CA LEU A 678 -0.05 -14.46 9.55
C LEU A 678 -1.16 -15.46 9.18
N GLN A 679 -2.10 -15.02 8.34
CA GLN A 679 -3.16 -15.89 7.83
C GLN A 679 -2.59 -17.02 6.95
N GLU A 680 -1.65 -16.72 6.06
CA GLU A 680 -0.96 -17.72 5.24
C GLU A 680 -0.17 -18.72 6.11
N LEU A 681 0.51 -18.24 7.15
CA LEU A 681 1.26 -19.04 8.11
C LEU A 681 0.35 -20.02 8.86
N GLU A 682 -0.79 -19.56 9.40
CA GLU A 682 -1.77 -20.41 10.08
C GLU A 682 -2.32 -21.49 9.14
N VAL A 683 -2.67 -21.12 7.90
CA VAL A 683 -3.17 -22.05 6.88
C VAL A 683 -2.11 -23.10 6.53
N ASN A 684 -0.84 -22.71 6.40
CA ASN A 684 0.23 -23.63 6.02
C ASN A 684 0.64 -24.57 7.16
N ILE A 685 0.69 -24.09 8.41
CA ILE A 685 0.87 -24.96 9.58
C ILE A 685 -0.32 -25.92 9.70
N GLY A 686 -1.55 -25.43 9.51
CA GLY A 686 -2.77 -26.25 9.54
C GLY A 686 -2.84 -27.32 8.44
N LYS A 687 -2.19 -27.12 7.28
CA LYS A 687 -2.02 -28.16 6.24
C LYS A 687 -1.10 -29.30 6.69
N ARG A 688 -0.09 -29.01 7.51
CA ARG A 688 0.90 -29.99 8.00
C ARG A 688 0.48 -30.65 9.30
N ILE A 689 -0.33 -29.95 10.10
CA ILE A 689 -0.85 -30.39 11.39
C ILE A 689 -2.38 -30.16 11.35
N PRO A 690 -3.13 -31.13 10.82
CA PRO A 690 -4.57 -31.01 10.66
C PRO A 690 -5.28 -30.68 11.98
N GLY A 691 -6.06 -29.60 11.98
CA GLY A 691 -6.80 -29.14 13.17
C GLY A 691 -6.10 -28.06 13.99
N PHE A 692 -4.85 -27.70 13.66
CA PHE A 692 -4.21 -26.51 14.24
C PHE A 692 -4.90 -25.23 13.72
N ARG A 693 -5.45 -24.44 14.65
CA ARG A 693 -5.91 -23.05 14.48
C ARG A 693 -5.76 -22.32 15.81
N THR A 694 -5.41 -21.05 15.78
CA THR A 694 -5.26 -20.26 17.00
C THR A 694 -5.59 -18.79 16.75
N GLU A 695 -6.49 -18.24 17.58
CA GLU A 695 -6.76 -16.79 17.60
C GLU A 695 -5.51 -15.98 18.00
N GLU A 696 -4.55 -16.62 18.68
CA GLU A 696 -3.28 -15.99 19.07
C GLU A 696 -2.37 -15.70 17.86
N ILE A 697 -2.64 -16.26 16.66
CA ILE A 697 -1.81 -16.03 15.45
C ILE A 697 -1.75 -14.55 15.06
N PHE A 698 -2.79 -13.79 15.37
CA PHE A 698 -2.88 -12.35 15.08
C PHE A 698 -2.47 -11.46 16.26
N SER A 699 -1.97 -12.06 17.34
CA SER A 699 -1.46 -11.28 18.48
C SER A 699 -0.14 -10.61 18.08
N PRO A 700 0.01 -9.29 18.30
CA PRO A 700 1.24 -8.57 17.96
C PRO A 700 2.45 -9.10 18.74
N ASP A 701 2.21 -9.62 19.95
CA ASP A 701 3.25 -10.15 20.86
C ASP A 701 3.53 -11.65 20.66
N LEU A 702 2.93 -12.29 19.64
CA LEU A 702 3.11 -13.73 19.42
C LEU A 702 4.56 -14.06 19.05
N THR A 703 5.25 -14.79 19.92
CA THR A 703 6.60 -15.31 19.65
C THR A 703 6.61 -16.65 18.90
N VAL A 704 7.73 -16.98 18.25
CA VAL A 704 7.95 -18.30 17.62
C VAL A 704 7.82 -19.43 18.65
N GLU A 705 8.38 -19.28 19.85
CA GLU A 705 8.27 -20.24 20.97
C GLU A 705 6.81 -20.48 21.35
N ARG A 706 6.05 -19.40 21.48
CA ARG A 706 4.62 -19.47 21.79
C ARG A 706 3.84 -20.15 20.67
N LEU A 707 4.18 -19.87 19.42
CA LEU A 707 3.58 -20.54 18.27
C LEU A 707 3.91 -22.05 18.26
N VAL A 708 5.15 -22.44 18.57
CA VAL A 708 5.53 -23.85 18.74
C VAL A 708 4.73 -24.51 19.86
N ALA A 709 4.57 -23.86 21.02
CA ALA A 709 3.78 -24.36 22.13
C ALA A 709 2.28 -24.48 21.81
N LEU A 710 1.76 -23.66 20.91
CA LEU A 710 0.38 -23.76 20.42
C LEU A 710 0.22 -24.93 19.44
N VAL A 711 1.28 -25.27 18.71
CA VAL A 711 1.29 -26.33 17.69
C VAL A 711 1.55 -27.72 18.30
N ASP A 712 2.39 -27.80 19.34
CA ASP A 712 2.85 -29.05 19.96
C ASP A 712 1.73 -29.99 20.44
N PRO A 713 0.62 -29.53 21.06
CA PRO A 713 -0.47 -30.38 21.50
C PRO A 713 -1.21 -31.11 20.36
N HIS A 714 -1.01 -30.68 19.11
CA HIS A 714 -1.68 -31.23 17.94
C HIS A 714 -0.86 -32.35 17.24
N LEU A 715 0.28 -32.76 17.80
CA LEU A 715 1.13 -33.83 17.28
C LEU A 715 0.98 -35.15 18.07
N THR A 716 0.29 -36.17 17.50
CA THR A 716 0.34 -37.67 17.68
C THR A 716 -1.03 -38.38 17.90
N PRO A 717 -1.15 -39.73 17.72
CA PRO A 717 -1.03 -40.54 16.50
C PRO A 717 -2.35 -41.29 16.13
N GLU A 718 -2.44 -41.81 14.89
CA GLU A 718 -3.64 -42.43 14.27
C GLU A 718 -4.30 -43.61 15.03
N PRO A 719 -5.63 -43.80 14.86
CA PRO A 719 -6.28 -45.12 14.88
C PRO A 719 -6.79 -45.57 13.49
N ALA A 720 -6.70 -46.89 13.25
CA ALA A 720 -6.86 -47.57 11.97
C ALA A 720 -8.31 -47.88 11.51
N ALA A 721 -8.48 -47.73 10.19
CA ALA A 721 -9.31 -48.39 9.17
C ALA A 721 -10.69 -49.02 9.51
N GLY A 722 -11.73 -48.49 8.85
CA GLY A 722 -13.00 -49.15 8.55
C GLY A 722 -13.56 -48.74 7.17
N ALA A 723 -13.44 -49.66 6.21
CA ALA A 723 -14.00 -49.86 4.85
C ALA A 723 -14.60 -48.70 3.97
N PRO A 724 -14.47 -48.78 2.62
CA PRO A 724 -14.40 -47.62 1.75
C PRO A 724 -15.63 -47.39 0.85
N LEU A 725 -15.98 -46.12 0.56
CA LEU A 725 -16.71 -45.65 -0.63
C LEU A 725 -16.55 -44.10 -0.74
N PRO A 726 -16.60 -43.49 -1.93
CA PRO A 726 -15.78 -43.67 -3.13
C PRO A 726 -14.65 -42.63 -3.22
N GLN A 727 -13.58 -42.95 -3.95
CA GLN A 727 -12.60 -41.95 -4.38
C GLN A 727 -13.29 -40.86 -5.19
N GLN A 728 -13.29 -39.63 -4.69
CA GLN A 728 -13.22 -38.47 -5.56
C GLN A 728 -11.76 -38.06 -5.68
N THR A 729 -11.21 -38.39 -6.84
CA THR A 729 -9.96 -37.87 -7.36
C THR A 729 -9.91 -36.36 -7.16
N ARG A 730 -8.93 -35.90 -6.36
CA ARG A 730 -8.37 -34.56 -6.50
C ARG A 730 -7.77 -34.46 -7.90
N ALA A 731 -8.59 -34.04 -8.85
CA ALA A 731 -8.12 -33.49 -10.08
C ALA A 731 -8.32 -31.96 -9.99
N ASP A 732 -7.30 -31.25 -10.43
CA ASP A 732 -7.37 -29.88 -10.94
C ASP A 732 -7.21 -28.73 -9.93
N TRP A 733 -6.00 -28.57 -9.40
CA TRP A 733 -5.43 -27.22 -9.28
C TRP A 733 -3.94 -27.24 -9.59
N ASP A 734 -3.57 -26.57 -10.69
CA ASP A 734 -2.22 -26.47 -11.21
C ASP A 734 -1.65 -25.07 -10.90
N ALA A 735 -0.50 -25.02 -10.24
CA ALA A 735 0.20 -23.78 -9.93
C ALA A 735 0.70 -23.04 -11.19
N ALA A 736 0.66 -23.68 -12.37
CA ALA A 736 1.04 -23.10 -13.65
C ALA A 736 -0.03 -22.19 -14.29
N SER A 737 -1.26 -22.15 -13.78
CA SER A 737 -2.40 -21.43 -14.38
C SER A 737 -3.12 -20.51 -13.39
N ALA A 738 -2.41 -19.72 -12.58
CA ALA A 738 -3.05 -18.78 -11.64
C ALA A 738 -3.48 -17.46 -12.31
N CYS A 739 -4.40 -17.55 -13.29
CA CYS A 739 -5.24 -16.43 -13.72
C CYS A 739 -6.61 -16.57 -13.05
N ALA A 740 -7.31 -15.46 -12.76
CA ALA A 740 -8.73 -15.56 -12.39
C ALA A 740 -9.52 -16.30 -13.48
N ASP A 741 -9.15 -16.09 -14.75
CA ASP A 741 -9.75 -16.77 -15.92
C ASP A 741 -9.49 -18.30 -15.92
N ASP A 742 -8.44 -18.74 -15.24
CA ASP A 742 -8.05 -20.15 -15.15
C ASP A 742 -8.59 -20.85 -13.90
N PHE A 743 -9.33 -20.12 -13.06
CA PHE A 743 -10.01 -20.74 -11.94
C PHE A 743 -10.94 -21.84 -12.51
N PRO A 744 -10.90 -23.07 -11.96
CA PRO A 744 -11.86 -24.12 -12.31
C PRO A 744 -13.30 -23.61 -12.27
N GLU A 745 -13.62 -22.68 -11.38
CA GLU A 745 -14.91 -22.01 -11.31
C GLU A 745 -15.22 -21.17 -12.57
N VAL A 746 -14.23 -20.48 -13.14
CA VAL A 746 -14.39 -19.69 -14.38
C VAL A 746 -14.47 -20.61 -15.60
N ARG A 747 -13.62 -21.64 -15.69
CA ARG A 747 -13.71 -22.65 -16.77
C ARG A 747 -15.03 -23.42 -16.73
N GLN A 748 -15.47 -23.87 -15.55
CA GLN A 748 -16.78 -24.50 -15.37
C GLN A 748 -17.95 -23.57 -15.70
N PHE A 749 -17.77 -22.25 -15.52
CA PHE A 749 -18.75 -21.26 -15.93
C PHE A 749 -18.80 -21.11 -17.46
N GLU A 750 -17.65 -21.04 -18.14
CA GLU A 750 -17.56 -21.00 -19.61
C GLU A 750 -18.12 -22.27 -20.28
N GLU A 751 -17.85 -23.45 -19.71
CA GLU A 751 -18.44 -24.72 -20.15
C GLU A 751 -19.97 -24.72 -20.00
N ARG A 752 -20.47 -24.21 -18.87
CA ARG A 752 -21.93 -24.06 -18.63
C ARG A 752 -22.56 -23.08 -19.61
N LEU A 753 -21.93 -21.93 -19.91
CA LEU A 753 -22.41 -20.99 -20.92
C LEU A 753 -22.45 -21.64 -22.32
N SER A 754 -21.43 -22.40 -22.67
CA SER A 754 -21.34 -23.13 -23.94
C SER A 754 -22.42 -24.21 -24.06
N ALA A 755 -22.73 -24.93 -22.98
CA ALA A 755 -23.79 -25.93 -22.94
C ALA A 755 -25.19 -25.32 -23.10
N ILE A 756 -25.44 -24.15 -22.50
CA ILE A 756 -26.69 -23.42 -22.69
C ILE A 756 -26.82 -22.96 -24.15
N ALA A 757 -25.77 -22.35 -24.72
CA ALA A 757 -25.76 -21.93 -26.13
C ALA A 757 -25.96 -23.11 -27.10
N GLY A 758 -25.41 -24.29 -26.79
CA GLY A 758 -25.57 -25.51 -27.59
C GLY A 758 -26.97 -26.15 -27.51
N SER A 759 -27.79 -25.80 -26.51
CA SER A 759 -29.16 -26.29 -26.36
C SER A 759 -30.17 -25.62 -27.29
N GLY A 760 -29.74 -24.58 -28.01
CA GLY A 760 -30.58 -23.77 -28.89
C GLY A 760 -31.43 -22.73 -28.17
N ALA A 761 -31.33 -22.63 -26.84
CA ALA A 761 -31.98 -21.59 -26.04
C ALA A 761 -31.06 -20.37 -25.88
N ASP A 762 -31.60 -19.16 -26.07
CA ASP A 762 -30.85 -17.92 -25.85
C ASP A 762 -30.58 -17.70 -24.35
N PHE A 763 -29.42 -17.09 -24.03
CA PHE A 763 -29.10 -16.77 -22.64
C PHE A 763 -30.12 -15.76 -22.09
N PRO A 764 -30.92 -16.11 -21.06
CA PRO A 764 -32.09 -15.32 -20.67
C PRO A 764 -31.73 -14.06 -19.87
N TYR A 765 -30.47 -13.94 -19.44
CA TYR A 765 -29.96 -12.83 -18.64
C TYR A 765 -29.18 -11.82 -19.50
N PHE A 766 -28.95 -10.62 -18.94
CA PHE A 766 -28.26 -9.49 -19.60
C PHE A 766 -28.91 -8.99 -20.90
N ARG A 767 -30.21 -9.28 -21.10
CA ARG A 767 -31.00 -8.70 -22.19
C ARG A 767 -31.04 -7.18 -22.06
N VAL A 768 -30.88 -6.47 -23.17
CA VAL A 768 -30.83 -5.01 -23.19
C VAL A 768 -32.25 -4.46 -23.30
N HIS A 769 -32.73 -3.87 -22.21
CA HIS A 769 -34.04 -3.22 -22.16
C HIS A 769 -33.95 -1.79 -22.69
N GLN A 770 -34.87 -1.42 -23.57
CA GLN A 770 -35.02 -0.06 -24.09
C GLN A 770 -36.02 0.72 -23.22
N GLY A 771 -35.52 1.39 -22.18
CA GLY A 771 -36.32 2.23 -21.27
C GLY A 771 -36.72 1.52 -19.96
N ASN A 772 -37.78 2.03 -19.32
CA ASN A 772 -38.21 1.56 -18.00
C ASN A 772 -38.91 0.19 -18.08
N ILE A 773 -38.51 -0.73 -17.21
CA ILE A 773 -39.14 -2.06 -17.10
C ILE A 773 -40.33 -1.98 -16.14
N ARG A 774 -41.55 -2.02 -16.69
CA ARG A 774 -42.83 -1.97 -15.94
C ARG A 774 -43.51 -3.34 -15.99
N ASP A 775 -44.84 -3.36 -16.04
CA ASP A 775 -45.63 -4.51 -16.52
C ASP A 775 -45.23 -4.96 -17.94
N THR A 776 -44.64 -4.04 -18.69
CA THR A 776 -44.11 -4.24 -20.04
C THR A 776 -42.68 -3.70 -20.16
N THR A 777 -41.98 -4.16 -21.20
CA THR A 777 -40.66 -3.65 -21.59
C THR A 777 -40.46 -3.80 -23.09
N VAL A 778 -39.49 -3.07 -23.64
CA VAL A 778 -39.06 -3.23 -25.03
C VAL A 778 -37.65 -3.82 -25.07
N ILE A 779 -37.44 -4.84 -25.90
CA ILE A 779 -36.13 -5.44 -26.18
C ILE A 779 -36.02 -5.55 -27.71
N ASP A 780 -34.94 -5.05 -28.28
CA ASP A 780 -34.70 -5.02 -29.73
C ASP A 780 -35.89 -4.47 -30.55
N GLY A 781 -36.52 -3.40 -30.03
CA GLY A 781 -37.68 -2.74 -30.67
C GLY A 781 -39.01 -3.52 -30.56
N ARG A 782 -39.02 -4.71 -29.95
CA ARG A 782 -40.22 -5.53 -29.74
C ARG A 782 -40.75 -5.38 -28.30
N PRO A 783 -42.06 -5.18 -28.10
CA PRO A 783 -42.66 -5.13 -26.77
C PRO A 783 -42.87 -6.53 -26.18
N TYR A 784 -42.66 -6.65 -24.88
CA TYR A 784 -42.84 -7.87 -24.07
C TYR A 784 -43.64 -7.56 -22.82
N LEU A 785 -44.46 -8.51 -22.37
CA LEU A 785 -45.01 -8.55 -21.01
C LEU A 785 -43.88 -8.96 -20.06
N SER A 786 -43.62 -8.17 -19.03
CA SER A 786 -42.52 -8.40 -18.09
C SER A 786 -43.03 -8.91 -16.75
N PHE A 787 -42.60 -10.10 -16.36
CA PHE A 787 -42.72 -10.64 -15.01
C PHE A 787 -41.34 -10.84 -14.35
N GLY A 788 -40.29 -10.21 -14.90
CA GLY A 788 -38.92 -10.21 -14.35
C GLY A 788 -38.55 -8.90 -13.62
N SER A 789 -39.51 -7.98 -13.47
CA SER A 789 -39.27 -6.67 -12.85
C SER A 789 -39.67 -6.64 -11.39
N TYR A 790 -38.81 -6.07 -10.54
CA TYR A 790 -39.13 -5.79 -9.13
C TYR A 790 -39.93 -4.49 -8.92
N ASN A 791 -40.49 -3.92 -9.99
CA ASN A 791 -41.31 -2.71 -9.97
C ASN A 791 -42.73 -2.99 -9.46
N TYR A 792 -42.84 -3.55 -8.25
CA TYR A 792 -44.09 -4.09 -7.70
C TYR A 792 -45.28 -3.12 -7.75
N LEU A 793 -45.03 -1.83 -7.52
CA LEU A 793 -46.07 -0.80 -7.48
C LEU A 793 -46.07 0.13 -8.71
N GLY A 794 -45.24 -0.14 -9.72
CA GLY A 794 -45.15 0.72 -10.91
C GLY A 794 -44.53 2.10 -10.64
N LEU A 795 -43.72 2.23 -9.58
CA LEU A 795 -43.13 3.51 -9.19
C LEU A 795 -41.84 3.82 -9.96
N SER A 796 -41.13 2.79 -10.42
CA SER A 796 -40.00 2.97 -11.34
C SER A 796 -40.52 3.44 -12.69
N GLY A 797 -40.35 4.74 -12.96
CA GLY A 797 -40.90 5.42 -14.14
C GLY A 797 -42.16 6.23 -13.89
N HIS A 798 -42.61 6.36 -12.64
CA HIS A 798 -43.72 7.24 -12.29
C HIS A 798 -43.34 8.72 -12.55
N PRO A 799 -44.19 9.53 -13.20
CA PRO A 799 -43.86 10.91 -13.56
C PRO A 799 -43.42 11.78 -12.37
N ALA A 800 -44.07 11.62 -11.21
CA ALA A 800 -43.71 12.38 -10.01
C ALA A 800 -42.35 11.97 -9.42
N VAL A 801 -41.97 10.69 -9.55
CA VAL A 801 -40.64 10.21 -9.12
C VAL A 801 -39.57 10.79 -10.06
N ASN A 802 -39.79 10.74 -11.37
CA ASN A 802 -38.87 11.31 -12.37
C ASN A 802 -38.69 12.82 -12.17
N GLU A 803 -39.78 13.54 -11.90
CA GLU A 803 -39.73 14.98 -11.65
C GLU A 803 -38.94 15.31 -10.37
N ALA A 804 -39.15 14.55 -9.28
CA ALA A 804 -38.37 14.73 -8.05
C ALA A 804 -36.87 14.48 -8.28
N VAL A 805 -36.53 13.49 -9.12
CA VAL A 805 -35.15 13.21 -9.53
C VAL A 805 -34.55 14.38 -10.30
N HIS A 806 -35.26 14.91 -11.32
CA HIS A 806 -34.78 16.06 -12.10
C HIS A 806 -34.51 17.27 -11.20
N GLN A 807 -35.47 17.62 -10.34
CA GLN A 807 -35.31 18.73 -9.39
C GLN A 807 -34.13 18.54 -8.43
N ALA A 808 -33.89 17.31 -7.98
CA ALA A 808 -32.76 17.00 -7.10
C ALA A 808 -31.42 17.12 -7.82
N VAL A 809 -31.33 16.66 -9.08
CA VAL A 809 -30.12 16.81 -9.91
C VAL A 809 -29.85 18.27 -10.20
N ASP A 810 -30.88 19.05 -10.57
CA ASP A 810 -30.74 20.48 -10.83
C ASP A 810 -30.27 21.26 -9.59
N ARG A 811 -30.76 20.88 -8.40
CA ARG A 811 -30.44 21.57 -7.14
C ARG A 811 -29.10 21.14 -6.52
N TYR A 812 -28.78 19.86 -6.56
CA TYR A 812 -27.66 19.27 -5.79
C TYR A 812 -26.55 18.65 -6.66
N GLY A 813 -26.75 18.57 -7.98
CA GLY A 813 -25.86 17.89 -8.90
C GLY A 813 -25.88 16.36 -8.77
N THR A 814 -24.89 15.71 -9.36
CA THR A 814 -24.77 14.23 -9.39
C THR A 814 -23.77 13.68 -8.37
N SER A 815 -22.93 14.54 -7.80
CA SER A 815 -21.84 14.10 -6.90
C SER A 815 -22.37 13.52 -5.58
N VAL A 816 -21.74 12.46 -5.13
CA VAL A 816 -21.99 11.83 -3.81
C VAL A 816 -21.02 12.32 -2.73
N SER A 817 -19.99 13.09 -3.12
CA SER A 817 -18.85 13.47 -2.27
C SER A 817 -18.16 12.24 -1.63
N ALA A 818 -17.33 12.41 -0.60
CA ALA A 818 -16.77 11.31 0.17
C ALA A 818 -17.83 10.78 1.18
N SER A 819 -17.41 10.03 2.19
CA SER A 819 -18.30 9.61 3.28
C SER A 819 -19.11 10.78 3.86
N ARG A 820 -20.38 10.52 4.17
CA ARG A 820 -21.30 11.50 4.79
C ARG A 820 -20.79 11.98 6.16
N VAL A 821 -19.98 11.17 6.84
CA VAL A 821 -19.31 11.57 8.10
C VAL A 821 -18.30 12.70 7.86
N LEU A 822 -17.63 12.70 6.71
CA LEU A 822 -16.61 13.70 6.36
C LEU A 822 -17.17 14.87 5.56
N SER A 823 -18.10 14.60 4.64
CA SER A 823 -18.59 15.58 3.66
C SER A 823 -19.86 16.32 4.11
N GLY A 824 -20.44 15.94 5.25
CA GLY A 824 -21.67 16.50 5.78
C GLY A 824 -22.95 15.88 5.18
N GLU A 825 -24.09 16.29 5.72
CA GLU A 825 -25.42 15.77 5.38
C GLU A 825 -26.19 16.71 4.45
N ARG A 826 -27.02 16.13 3.57
CA ARG A 826 -27.96 16.88 2.72
C ARG A 826 -29.35 16.82 3.32
N GLU A 827 -30.08 17.94 3.26
CA GLU A 827 -31.49 18.03 3.68
C GLU A 827 -32.34 16.90 3.08
N LEU A 828 -32.12 16.61 1.79
CA LEU A 828 -32.81 15.56 1.05
C LEU A 828 -32.66 14.16 1.69
N THR A 829 -31.44 13.78 2.06
CA THR A 829 -31.17 12.46 2.66
C THR A 829 -31.71 12.37 4.09
N VAL A 830 -31.64 13.46 4.84
CA VAL A 830 -32.25 13.54 6.20
C VAL A 830 -33.77 13.38 6.11
N ARG A 831 -34.42 13.99 5.10
CA ARG A 831 -35.85 13.82 4.85
C ARG A 831 -36.20 12.37 4.47
N LEU A 832 -35.40 11.74 3.61
CA LEU A 832 -35.56 10.33 3.27
C LEU A 832 -35.50 9.42 4.50
N GLU A 833 -34.48 9.58 5.34
CA GLU A 833 -34.32 8.75 6.54
C GLU A 833 -35.50 8.89 7.51
N ARG A 834 -36.05 10.10 7.67
CA ARG A 834 -37.28 10.33 8.45
C ARG A 834 -38.50 9.67 7.82
N ALA A 835 -38.69 9.84 6.52
CA ALA A 835 -39.81 9.23 5.80
C ALA A 835 -39.78 7.70 5.88
N LEU A 836 -38.59 7.08 5.77
CA LEU A 836 -38.41 5.65 5.95
C LEU A 836 -38.70 5.21 7.39
N ALA A 837 -38.23 5.95 8.40
CA ALA A 837 -38.52 5.64 9.81
C ALA A 837 -40.04 5.66 10.09
N ASP A 838 -40.74 6.70 9.62
CA ASP A 838 -42.19 6.85 9.74
C ASP A 838 -42.96 5.77 8.98
N PHE A 839 -42.47 5.38 7.80
CA PHE A 839 -43.06 4.33 6.98
C PHE A 839 -42.94 2.95 7.65
N LEU A 840 -41.75 2.61 8.14
CA LEU A 840 -41.47 1.35 8.84
C LEU A 840 -42.14 1.29 10.22
N GLY A 841 -42.45 2.45 10.82
CA GLY A 841 -42.96 2.54 12.18
C GLY A 841 -41.88 2.29 13.23
N VAL A 842 -40.66 2.77 12.98
CA VAL A 842 -39.50 2.67 13.89
C VAL A 842 -39.01 4.05 14.31
N PRO A 843 -38.33 4.20 15.46
CA PRO A 843 -37.88 5.51 15.92
C PRO A 843 -36.87 6.24 15.04
N ASP A 844 -36.01 5.53 14.29
CA ASP A 844 -34.98 6.13 13.45
C ASP A 844 -34.56 5.17 12.33
N CYS A 845 -33.92 5.70 11.28
CA CYS A 845 -33.46 4.95 10.12
C CYS A 845 -32.16 5.53 9.53
N LEU A 846 -31.33 4.66 8.96
CA LEU A 846 -30.08 5.03 8.27
C LEU A 846 -30.13 4.55 6.82
N ALA A 847 -29.92 5.44 5.86
CA ALA A 847 -29.87 5.10 4.44
C ALA A 847 -28.43 4.85 3.96
N LEU A 848 -28.24 3.78 3.19
CA LEU A 848 -26.97 3.31 2.64
C LEU A 848 -27.01 3.18 1.11
N VAL A 849 -25.84 3.08 0.49
CA VAL A 849 -25.66 3.12 -0.97
C VAL A 849 -25.91 1.80 -1.70
N SER A 850 -26.04 0.68 -0.99
CA SER A 850 -26.32 -0.62 -1.62
C SER A 850 -27.13 -1.53 -0.70
N GLY A 851 -28.16 -2.18 -1.24
CA GLY A 851 -28.97 -3.17 -0.51
C GLY A 851 -28.17 -4.40 -0.10
N HIS A 852 -27.39 -5.01 -1.02
CA HIS A 852 -26.55 -6.18 -0.72
C HIS A 852 -25.53 -5.88 0.39
N ALA A 853 -24.73 -4.84 0.18
CA ALA A 853 -23.74 -4.38 1.14
C ALA A 853 -24.34 -3.98 2.51
N THR A 854 -25.63 -3.62 2.58
CA THR A 854 -26.30 -3.30 3.84
C THR A 854 -26.37 -4.52 4.76
N ASN A 855 -26.76 -5.69 4.25
CA ASN A 855 -26.74 -6.93 5.03
C ASN A 855 -25.30 -7.31 5.43
N VAL A 856 -24.37 -7.27 4.47
CA VAL A 856 -22.97 -7.65 4.69
C VAL A 856 -22.32 -6.79 5.79
N THR A 857 -22.43 -5.47 5.69
CA THR A 857 -21.83 -4.57 6.68
C THR A 857 -22.59 -4.59 8.01
N ALA A 858 -23.91 -4.77 8.03
CA ALA A 858 -24.67 -4.77 9.27
C ALA A 858 -24.37 -6.03 10.09
N ILE A 859 -24.41 -7.21 9.47
CA ILE A 859 -24.11 -8.47 10.15
C ILE A 859 -22.63 -8.49 10.58
N GLY A 860 -21.71 -8.10 9.68
CA GLY A 860 -20.29 -7.98 9.98
C GLY A 860 -19.95 -7.02 11.13
N HIS A 861 -20.84 -6.07 11.43
CA HIS A 861 -20.67 -5.11 12.51
C HIS A 861 -21.37 -5.50 13.82
N LEU A 862 -22.49 -6.23 13.73
CA LEU A 862 -23.28 -6.63 14.90
C LEU A 862 -22.65 -7.80 15.68
N VAL A 863 -22.03 -8.74 14.97
CA VAL A 863 -21.51 -10.00 15.52
C VAL A 863 -20.07 -10.25 15.06
N GLY A 864 -19.31 -10.98 15.88
CA GLY A 864 -17.92 -11.37 15.56
C GLY A 864 -17.62 -12.83 15.91
N ALA A 865 -16.33 -13.23 15.89
CA ALA A 865 -15.88 -14.62 16.08
C ALA A 865 -16.41 -15.35 17.34
N ARG A 866 -16.78 -14.60 18.40
CA ARG A 866 -17.31 -15.15 19.67
C ARG A 866 -18.84 -15.23 19.74
N ASP A 867 -19.51 -14.83 18.66
CA ASP A 867 -20.95 -14.77 18.54
C ASP A 867 -21.46 -15.85 17.56
N LEU A 868 -22.78 -16.02 17.51
CA LEU A 868 -23.46 -16.98 16.64
C LEU A 868 -24.51 -16.27 15.79
N VAL A 869 -24.57 -16.60 14.50
CA VAL A 869 -25.73 -16.32 13.65
C VAL A 869 -26.50 -17.60 13.38
N VAL A 870 -27.79 -17.58 13.70
CA VAL A 870 -28.76 -18.60 13.33
C VAL A 870 -29.60 -18.03 12.19
N HIS A 871 -29.58 -18.68 11.03
CA HIS A 871 -30.24 -18.15 9.83
C HIS A 871 -31.04 -19.23 9.12
N ASP A 872 -32.02 -18.81 8.33
CA ASP A 872 -32.79 -19.74 7.50
C ASP A 872 -31.90 -20.39 6.43
N ALA A 873 -32.15 -21.66 6.11
CA ALA A 873 -31.39 -22.39 5.09
C ALA A 873 -31.51 -21.77 3.68
N LEU A 874 -32.62 -21.08 3.39
CA LEU A 874 -32.85 -20.38 2.11
C LEU A 874 -32.63 -18.87 2.21
N ALA A 875 -31.96 -18.40 3.28
CA ALA A 875 -31.65 -16.98 3.42
C ALA A 875 -30.81 -16.46 2.24
N HIS A 876 -31.14 -15.24 1.81
CA HIS A 876 -30.53 -14.56 0.68
C HIS A 876 -29.01 -14.46 0.83
N ASP A 877 -28.29 -14.57 -0.28
CA ASP A 877 -26.83 -14.67 -0.29
C ASP A 877 -26.13 -13.51 0.45
N SER A 878 -26.70 -12.30 0.42
CA SER A 878 -26.19 -11.16 1.20
C SER A 878 -26.14 -11.39 2.72
N ILE A 879 -27.10 -12.14 3.27
CA ILE A 879 -27.11 -12.55 4.68
C ILE A 879 -26.01 -13.59 4.90
N LEU A 880 -25.90 -14.58 4.00
CA LEU A 880 -24.88 -15.63 4.08
C LEU A 880 -23.45 -15.07 3.99
N GLN A 881 -23.21 -14.11 3.10
CA GLN A 881 -21.94 -13.39 2.99
C GLN A 881 -21.66 -12.54 4.23
N GLY A 882 -22.65 -11.83 4.76
CA GLY A 882 -22.52 -11.11 6.03
C GLY A 882 -22.14 -12.03 7.19
N CYS A 883 -22.77 -13.21 7.27
CA CYS A 883 -22.41 -14.25 8.24
C CYS A 883 -20.99 -14.78 8.03
N ALA A 884 -20.57 -15.00 6.79
CA ALA A 884 -19.23 -15.51 6.48
C ALA A 884 -18.14 -14.48 6.82
N LEU A 885 -18.37 -13.21 6.48
CA LEU A 885 -17.42 -12.11 6.67
C LEU A 885 -17.39 -11.57 8.10
N SER A 886 -18.42 -11.81 8.92
CA SER A 886 -18.40 -11.45 10.34
C SER A 886 -17.46 -12.32 11.19
N GLY A 887 -17.07 -13.49 10.68
CA GLY A 887 -16.32 -14.49 11.41
C GLY A 887 -17.13 -15.21 12.49
N ALA A 888 -18.41 -14.86 12.71
CA ALA A 888 -19.28 -15.52 13.68
C ALA A 888 -19.54 -16.98 13.31
N ALA A 889 -19.79 -17.82 14.32
CA ALA A 889 -20.28 -19.16 14.05
C ALA A 889 -21.63 -19.08 13.33
N ARG A 890 -21.86 -19.94 12.33
CA ARG A 890 -23.13 -19.98 11.57
C ARG A 890 -23.86 -21.30 11.77
N ARG A 891 -25.18 -21.26 11.96
CA ARG A 891 -26.04 -22.44 12.05
C ARG A 891 -27.29 -22.21 11.19
N PRO A 892 -27.42 -22.88 10.03
CA PRO A 892 -28.67 -22.87 9.31
C PRO A 892 -29.72 -23.67 10.09
N PHE A 893 -30.99 -23.28 10.00
CA PHE A 893 -32.14 -24.13 10.34
C PHE A 893 -32.96 -24.42 9.07
N PRO A 894 -33.69 -25.55 9.00
CA PRO A 894 -34.52 -25.88 7.84
C PRO A 894 -35.48 -24.75 7.49
N HIS A 895 -35.75 -24.56 6.20
CA HIS A 895 -36.51 -23.42 5.70
C HIS A 895 -37.88 -23.27 6.38
N ASN A 896 -38.11 -22.08 6.96
CA ASN A 896 -39.34 -21.72 7.66
C ASN A 896 -39.75 -22.72 8.79
N ASP A 897 -38.78 -23.46 9.34
CA ASP A 897 -39.00 -24.44 10.43
C ASP A 897 -38.68 -23.82 11.80
N ILE A 898 -39.73 -23.34 12.47
CA ILE A 898 -39.64 -22.77 13.81
C ILE A 898 -39.13 -23.79 14.85
N GLY A 899 -39.48 -25.07 14.69
CA GLY A 899 -38.99 -26.13 15.57
C GLY A 899 -37.49 -26.31 15.43
N GLY A 900 -36.99 -26.34 14.19
CA GLY A 900 -35.56 -26.37 13.87
C GLY A 900 -34.79 -25.15 14.40
N LEU A 901 -35.39 -23.95 14.29
CA LEU A 901 -34.83 -22.72 14.87
C LEU A 901 -34.74 -22.80 16.40
N GLU A 902 -35.81 -23.21 17.09
CA GLU A 902 -35.79 -23.39 18.54
C GLU A 902 -34.73 -24.42 18.97
N ASP A 903 -34.62 -25.51 18.23
CA ASP A 903 -33.64 -26.56 18.46
C ASP A 903 -32.19 -26.05 18.35
N ALA A 904 -31.91 -25.23 17.32
CA ALA A 904 -30.63 -24.57 17.14
C ALA A 904 -30.33 -23.60 18.29
N LEU A 905 -31.31 -22.80 18.71
CA LEU A 905 -31.16 -21.86 19.83
C LEU A 905 -30.92 -22.60 21.16
N ARG A 906 -31.72 -23.62 21.47
CA ARG A 906 -31.60 -24.42 22.70
C ARG A 906 -30.23 -25.08 22.83
N ARG A 907 -29.68 -25.63 21.75
CA ARG A 907 -28.38 -26.32 21.75
C ARG A 907 -27.18 -25.36 21.84
N ASN A 908 -27.33 -24.12 21.39
CA ASN A 908 -26.19 -23.23 21.19
C ASN A 908 -26.21 -21.97 22.07
N ARG A 909 -27.36 -21.53 22.59
CA ARG A 909 -27.48 -20.20 23.21
C ARG A 909 -26.50 -19.94 24.35
N SER A 910 -26.26 -20.94 25.21
CA SER A 910 -25.34 -20.82 26.35
C SER A 910 -23.86 -20.77 25.96
N ARG A 911 -23.53 -21.11 24.71
CA ARG A 911 -22.14 -21.27 24.24
C ARG A 911 -21.57 -19.99 23.60
N PHE A 912 -22.41 -19.02 23.30
CA PHE A 912 -22.03 -17.83 22.55
C PHE A 912 -22.40 -16.55 23.30
N ARG A 913 -21.55 -15.53 23.15
CA ARG A 913 -21.71 -14.24 23.82
C ARG A 913 -22.98 -13.54 23.34
N ARG A 914 -23.15 -13.41 22.02
CA ARG A 914 -24.37 -12.93 21.36
C ARG A 914 -24.87 -13.99 20.38
N VAL A 915 -26.17 -14.02 20.19
CA VAL A 915 -26.82 -14.83 19.15
C VAL A 915 -27.69 -13.90 18.32
N LEU A 916 -27.48 -13.87 17.01
CA LEU A 916 -28.30 -13.14 16.05
C LEU A 916 -29.15 -14.15 15.27
N ILE A 917 -30.46 -13.93 15.24
CA ILE A 917 -31.37 -14.61 14.32
C ILE A 917 -31.50 -13.72 13.08
N ALA A 918 -31.22 -14.25 11.90
CA ALA A 918 -31.33 -13.53 10.63
C ALA A 918 -32.30 -14.26 9.70
N VAL A 919 -33.39 -13.59 9.32
CA VAL A 919 -34.47 -14.15 8.48
C VAL A 919 -34.93 -13.13 7.43
N GLU A 920 -35.45 -13.63 6.31
CA GLU A 920 -36.15 -12.80 5.32
C GLU A 920 -37.62 -12.66 5.70
N GLY A 921 -38.22 -11.49 5.44
CA GLY A 921 -39.65 -11.28 5.60
C GLY A 921 -40.45 -12.07 4.57
N ALA A 922 -40.15 -11.85 3.29
CA ALA A 922 -40.69 -12.62 2.18
C ALA A 922 -39.54 -13.24 1.39
N TYR A 923 -39.53 -14.56 1.24
CA TYR A 923 -38.45 -15.26 0.57
C TYR A 923 -38.55 -15.06 -0.94
N SER A 924 -37.45 -14.59 -1.53
CA SER A 924 -37.42 -14.18 -2.94
C SER A 924 -37.60 -15.32 -3.95
N MET A 925 -37.50 -16.57 -3.52
CA MET A 925 -37.49 -17.76 -4.38
C MET A 925 -38.84 -18.47 -4.38
N ASP A 926 -39.45 -18.59 -3.19
CA ASP A 926 -40.65 -19.37 -2.96
C ASP A 926 -41.87 -18.49 -2.67
N GLY A 927 -41.67 -17.21 -2.35
CA GLY A 927 -42.74 -16.26 -2.12
C GLY A 927 -43.56 -16.54 -0.86
N ASP A 928 -43.08 -17.39 0.03
CA ASP A 928 -43.63 -17.58 1.36
C ASP A 928 -43.08 -16.53 2.34
N LEU A 929 -43.72 -16.45 3.51
CA LEU A 929 -43.41 -15.48 4.55
C LEU A 929 -42.85 -16.19 5.78
N VAL A 930 -41.89 -15.58 6.46
CA VAL A 930 -41.45 -16.05 7.77
C VAL A 930 -42.57 -15.91 8.81
N ASP A 931 -42.74 -16.90 9.69
CA ASP A 931 -43.59 -16.77 10.88
C ASP A 931 -42.94 -15.83 11.91
N LEU A 932 -43.02 -14.52 11.64
CA LEU A 932 -42.38 -13.48 12.41
C LEU A 932 -42.83 -13.45 13.90
N PRO A 933 -44.12 -13.62 14.24
CA PRO A 933 -44.55 -13.73 15.64
C PRO A 933 -43.80 -14.83 16.40
N ALA A 934 -43.67 -16.03 15.83
CA ALA A 934 -42.98 -17.14 16.46
C ALA A 934 -41.48 -16.87 16.63
N VAL A 935 -40.83 -16.28 15.62
CA VAL A 935 -39.40 -15.91 15.70
C VAL A 935 -39.16 -14.84 16.79
N ILE A 936 -40.05 -13.85 16.92
CA ILE A 936 -39.97 -12.84 17.99
C ILE A 936 -40.15 -13.48 19.37
N GLU A 937 -41.05 -14.47 19.50
CA GLU A 937 -41.20 -15.21 20.75
C GLU A 937 -39.90 -15.95 21.11
N LEU A 938 -39.31 -16.68 20.18
CA LEU A 938 -38.04 -17.39 20.39
C LEU A 938 -36.88 -16.43 20.71
N LYS A 939 -36.80 -15.28 20.02
CA LYS A 939 -35.86 -14.21 20.35
C LYS A 939 -35.96 -13.83 21.83
N ARG A 940 -37.17 -13.55 22.33
CA ARG A 940 -37.40 -13.16 23.73
C ARG A 940 -37.06 -14.30 24.68
N ARG A 941 -37.52 -15.53 24.38
CA ARG A 941 -37.31 -16.72 25.21
C ARG A 941 -35.83 -17.04 25.41
N TYR A 942 -35.04 -16.94 24.34
CA TYR A 942 -33.61 -17.27 24.37
C TYR A 942 -32.69 -16.06 24.53
N GLY A 943 -33.22 -14.84 24.64
CA GLY A 943 -32.41 -13.62 24.77
C GLY A 943 -31.43 -13.45 23.60
N ALA A 944 -31.93 -13.58 22.38
CA ALA A 944 -31.20 -13.38 21.13
C ALA A 944 -31.47 -11.98 20.53
N LEU A 945 -30.65 -11.58 19.56
CA LEU A 945 -30.92 -10.47 18.65
C LEU A 945 -31.69 -10.99 17.44
N LEU A 946 -32.48 -10.14 16.78
CA LEU A 946 -33.23 -10.45 15.58
C LEU A 946 -33.06 -9.36 14.53
N MET A 947 -32.64 -9.78 13.34
CA MET A 947 -32.59 -8.97 12.13
C MET A 947 -33.55 -9.56 11.09
N VAL A 948 -34.41 -8.71 10.54
CA VAL A 948 -35.38 -9.08 9.48
C VAL A 948 -35.03 -8.32 8.21
N ASP A 949 -34.81 -9.05 7.12
CA ASP A 949 -34.66 -8.47 5.78
C ASP A 949 -36.02 -8.33 5.10
N GLU A 950 -36.48 -7.09 4.95
CA GLU A 950 -37.75 -6.72 4.37
C GLU A 950 -37.68 -6.38 2.85
N ALA A 951 -36.60 -6.78 2.17
CA ALA A 951 -36.35 -6.39 0.78
C ALA A 951 -37.51 -6.71 -0.18
N HIS A 952 -38.18 -7.86 0.00
CA HIS A 952 -39.27 -8.32 -0.87
C HIS A 952 -40.68 -8.14 -0.29
N SER A 953 -40.80 -7.90 1.01
CA SER A 953 -42.08 -7.75 1.71
C SER A 953 -42.56 -6.30 1.73
N ILE A 954 -41.66 -5.33 1.73
CA ILE A 954 -42.04 -3.91 1.67
C ILE A 954 -42.66 -3.57 0.33
N GLY A 955 -43.84 -2.95 0.37
CA GLY A 955 -44.68 -2.64 -0.78
C GLY A 955 -45.57 -3.77 -1.25
N THR A 956 -45.39 -4.99 -0.73
CA THR A 956 -46.02 -6.20 -1.28
C THR A 956 -47.01 -6.84 -0.31
N VAL A 957 -46.70 -6.84 0.99
CA VAL A 957 -47.56 -7.42 2.04
C VAL A 957 -47.91 -6.40 3.11
N GLY A 958 -49.00 -6.69 3.83
CA GLY A 958 -49.67 -5.73 4.72
C GLY A 958 -50.74 -4.93 3.99
N GLU A 959 -51.62 -4.26 4.74
CA GLU A 959 -52.70 -3.47 4.16
C GLU A 959 -52.16 -2.24 3.41
N ARG A 960 -51.08 -1.63 3.93
CA ARG A 960 -50.47 -0.42 3.38
C ARG A 960 -49.10 -0.70 2.75
N GLY A 961 -48.74 -1.97 2.58
CA GLY A 961 -47.46 -2.38 2.03
C GLY A 961 -46.30 -2.14 2.99
N ARG A 962 -46.51 -2.12 4.31
CA ARG A 962 -45.43 -1.89 5.28
C ARG A 962 -44.66 -3.17 5.65
N GLY A 963 -44.79 -4.23 4.86
CA GLY A 963 -44.01 -5.45 5.04
C GLY A 963 -44.56 -6.39 6.09
N VAL A 964 -43.77 -7.42 6.44
CA VAL A 964 -44.24 -8.51 7.29
C VAL A 964 -44.61 -8.06 8.69
N GLY A 965 -43.97 -6.99 9.18
CA GLY A 965 -44.33 -6.43 10.48
C GLY A 965 -45.77 -5.91 10.55
N GLU A 966 -46.28 -5.31 9.47
CA GLU A 966 -47.68 -4.89 9.37
C GLU A 966 -48.60 -6.07 9.09
N PHE A 967 -48.19 -6.99 8.21
CA PHE A 967 -48.98 -8.18 7.86
C PHE A 967 -49.35 -9.03 9.09
N PHE A 968 -48.38 -9.28 9.98
CA PHE A 968 -48.62 -10.03 11.22
C PHE A 968 -49.06 -9.16 12.40
N GLY A 969 -49.10 -7.83 12.25
CA GLY A 969 -49.49 -6.90 13.32
C GLY A 969 -48.56 -6.95 14.55
N VAL A 970 -47.26 -7.17 14.35
CA VAL A 970 -46.30 -7.30 15.46
C VAL A 970 -45.81 -5.94 15.95
N ASP A 971 -45.45 -5.87 17.24
CA ASP A 971 -44.72 -4.72 17.78
C ASP A 971 -43.32 -4.65 17.15
N ARG A 972 -43.04 -3.55 16.44
CA ARG A 972 -41.78 -3.31 15.71
C ARG A 972 -40.56 -3.28 16.63
N SER A 973 -40.74 -2.99 17.92
CA SER A 973 -39.66 -3.03 18.91
C SER A 973 -39.18 -4.45 19.24
N GLY A 974 -39.96 -5.47 18.83
CA GLY A 974 -39.60 -6.88 18.94
C GLY A 974 -38.43 -7.30 18.06
N VAL A 975 -38.07 -6.51 17.04
CA VAL A 975 -36.95 -6.74 16.11
C VAL A 975 -35.86 -5.69 16.36
N ASP A 976 -34.60 -6.10 16.43
CA ASP A 976 -33.49 -5.18 16.75
C ASP A 976 -33.07 -4.34 15.55
N LEU A 977 -33.12 -4.93 14.36
CA LEU A 977 -32.74 -4.29 13.12
C LEU A 977 -33.66 -4.71 11.96
N TRP A 978 -34.37 -3.74 11.41
CA TRP A 978 -35.13 -3.87 10.17
C TRP A 978 -34.24 -3.45 9.02
N MET A 979 -33.92 -4.38 8.14
CA MET A 979 -33.13 -4.11 6.95
C MET A 979 -34.02 -4.12 5.72
N GLY A 980 -33.71 -3.32 4.70
CA GLY A 980 -34.30 -3.51 3.38
C GLY A 980 -33.52 -2.83 2.26
N THR A 981 -34.01 -2.99 1.02
CA THR A 981 -33.45 -2.37 -0.18
C THR A 981 -34.32 -1.22 -0.69
N LEU A 982 -33.68 -0.21 -1.30
CA LEU A 982 -34.36 0.86 -2.03
C LEU A 982 -34.62 0.50 -3.51
N SER A 983 -34.08 -0.64 -3.98
CA SER A 983 -34.06 -1.01 -5.40
C SER A 983 -35.31 -1.67 -5.97
N LYS A 984 -36.31 -1.90 -5.13
CA LYS A 984 -37.55 -2.58 -5.51
C LYS A 984 -38.70 -1.59 -5.45
N THR A 985 -39.47 -1.63 -4.36
CA THR A 985 -40.65 -0.78 -4.16
C THR A 985 -40.32 0.72 -4.14
N PHE A 986 -39.16 1.13 -3.63
CA PHE A 986 -38.79 2.55 -3.52
C PHE A 986 -38.17 3.15 -4.79
N ALA A 987 -38.19 2.44 -5.92
CA ALA A 987 -37.81 2.97 -7.24
C ALA A 987 -36.44 3.67 -7.29
N SER A 988 -35.46 3.19 -6.53
CA SER A 988 -34.14 3.83 -6.39
C SER A 988 -33.00 2.79 -6.38
N CYS A 989 -31.81 3.11 -5.87
CA CYS A 989 -30.83 2.11 -5.47
C CYS A 989 -30.24 2.47 -4.10
N GLY A 990 -29.91 1.47 -3.30
CA GLY A 990 -29.47 1.64 -1.91
C GLY A 990 -30.10 0.63 -0.96
N GLY A 991 -29.82 0.79 0.32
CA GLY A 991 -30.42 0.02 1.40
C GLY A 991 -30.73 0.90 2.60
N TYR A 992 -31.41 0.34 3.59
CA TYR A 992 -31.70 1.06 4.83
C TYR A 992 -31.65 0.12 6.04
N LEU A 993 -31.38 0.73 7.20
CA LEU A 993 -31.38 0.08 8.51
C LEU A 993 -32.26 0.87 9.46
N GLY A 994 -33.43 0.32 9.81
CA GLY A 994 -34.39 0.87 10.76
C GLY A 994 -34.32 0.18 12.11
N GLY A 995 -34.47 0.94 13.20
CA GLY A 995 -34.46 0.38 14.54
C GLY A 995 -34.60 1.44 15.62
N SER A 996 -34.14 1.15 16.83
CA SER A 996 -34.13 2.16 17.89
C SER A 996 -33.20 3.33 17.54
N ALA A 997 -33.56 4.55 17.95
CA ALA A 997 -32.72 5.74 17.74
C ALA A 997 -31.31 5.58 18.31
N ARG A 998 -31.15 4.80 19.40
CA ARG A 998 -29.84 4.49 19.98
C ARG A 998 -29.01 3.57 19.08
N MET A 999 -29.63 2.51 18.53
CA MET A 999 -28.98 1.59 17.60
C MET A 999 -28.56 2.32 16.32
N VAL A 1000 -29.49 3.07 15.71
CA VAL A 1000 -29.24 3.80 14.46
C VAL A 1000 -28.16 4.87 14.64
N ARG A 1001 -28.16 5.60 15.77
CA ARG A 1001 -27.09 6.54 16.09
C ARG A 1001 -25.73 5.85 16.22
N TRP A 1002 -25.66 4.69 16.86
CA TRP A 1002 -24.41 3.92 16.95
C TRP A 1002 -23.93 3.51 15.56
N LEU A 1003 -24.81 2.95 14.74
CA LEU A 1003 -24.49 2.56 13.36
C LEU A 1003 -23.99 3.74 12.51
N ARG A 1004 -24.64 4.90 12.60
CA ARG A 1004 -24.25 6.11 11.86
C ARG A 1004 -22.79 6.53 12.10
N HIS A 1005 -22.21 6.21 13.25
CA HIS A 1005 -20.84 6.59 13.60
C HIS A 1005 -19.83 5.45 13.52
N THR A 1006 -20.29 4.20 13.40
CA THR A 1006 -19.40 3.03 13.55
C THR A 1006 -19.52 2.01 12.45
N LEU A 1007 -20.62 2.00 11.69
CA LEU A 1007 -20.87 1.01 10.65
C LEU A 1007 -19.92 1.23 9.46
N PRO A 1008 -19.01 0.30 9.14
CA PRO A 1008 -17.99 0.53 8.12
C PRO A 1008 -18.55 0.88 6.74
N GLY A 1009 -19.62 0.18 6.32
CA GLY A 1009 -20.31 0.45 5.05
C GLY A 1009 -21.03 1.80 4.97
N PHE A 1010 -21.10 2.55 6.08
CA PHE A 1010 -21.55 3.94 6.12
C PHE A 1010 -20.37 4.91 6.31
N VAL A 1011 -19.46 4.62 7.26
CA VAL A 1011 -18.35 5.51 7.65
C VAL A 1011 -17.28 5.60 6.57
N TYR A 1012 -16.97 4.51 5.87
CA TYR A 1012 -15.88 4.42 4.89
C TYR A 1012 -16.36 4.30 3.44
N SER A 1013 -17.67 4.46 3.21
CA SER A 1013 -18.28 4.41 1.87
C SER A 1013 -18.76 5.78 1.43
N VAL A 1014 -19.18 5.91 0.16
CA VAL A 1014 -19.84 7.12 -0.36
C VAL A 1014 -21.30 7.20 0.12
N GLY A 1015 -21.90 8.39 0.00
CA GLY A 1015 -23.33 8.61 0.26
C GLY A 1015 -24.24 8.31 -0.94
N LEU A 1016 -25.57 8.31 -0.72
CA LEU A 1016 -26.54 8.21 -1.81
C LEU A 1016 -26.46 9.43 -2.74
N THR A 1017 -26.63 9.20 -4.05
CA THR A 1017 -26.74 10.29 -5.02
C THR A 1017 -28.00 11.11 -4.73
N PRO A 1018 -28.03 12.42 -5.04
CA PRO A 1018 -29.25 13.22 -4.89
C PRO A 1018 -30.43 12.65 -5.69
N ALA A 1019 -30.17 12.16 -6.91
CA ALA A 1019 -31.17 11.48 -7.72
C ALA A 1019 -31.81 10.29 -6.99
N ASN A 1020 -30.98 9.39 -6.44
CA ASN A 1020 -31.46 8.19 -5.78
C ASN A 1020 -32.19 8.51 -4.46
N ALA A 1021 -31.68 9.47 -3.70
CA ALA A 1021 -32.34 9.91 -2.47
C ALA A 1021 -33.72 10.53 -2.76
N ALA A 1022 -33.84 11.34 -3.82
CA ALA A 1022 -35.12 11.92 -4.24
C ALA A 1022 -36.10 10.89 -4.78
N ALA A 1023 -35.63 9.95 -5.60
CA ALA A 1023 -36.47 8.87 -6.11
C ALA A 1023 -37.08 8.04 -4.98
N ALA A 1024 -36.25 7.64 -4.01
CA ALA A 1024 -36.67 6.87 -2.85
C ALA A 1024 -37.68 7.66 -1.99
N LEU A 1025 -37.41 8.94 -1.73
CA LEU A 1025 -38.29 9.79 -0.92
C LEU A 1025 -39.67 9.94 -1.58
N ALA A 1026 -39.69 10.28 -2.88
CA ALA A 1026 -40.93 10.43 -3.64
C ALA A 1026 -41.72 9.12 -3.71
N ALA A 1027 -41.03 7.98 -3.89
CA ALA A 1027 -41.68 6.68 -3.87
C ALA A 1027 -42.28 6.37 -2.48
N THR A 1028 -41.56 6.61 -1.39
CA THR A 1028 -42.08 6.42 -0.02
C THR A 1028 -43.35 7.24 0.22
N GLU A 1029 -43.36 8.51 -0.20
CA GLU A 1029 -44.53 9.39 -0.09
C GLU A 1029 -45.71 8.90 -0.95
N LEU A 1030 -45.45 8.45 -2.19
CA LEU A 1030 -46.47 7.94 -3.10
C LEU A 1030 -47.11 6.64 -2.63
N ILE A 1031 -46.36 5.72 -2.02
CA ILE A 1031 -46.92 4.46 -1.49
C ILE A 1031 -48.02 4.75 -0.46
N LEU A 1032 -47.80 5.77 0.38
CA LEU A 1032 -48.77 6.20 1.39
C LEU A 1032 -49.95 6.95 0.76
N ALA A 1033 -49.70 7.75 -0.28
CA ALA A 1033 -50.72 8.51 -0.97
C ALA A 1033 -51.60 7.65 -1.90
N GLU A 1034 -51.07 6.54 -2.42
CA GLU A 1034 -51.69 5.69 -3.44
C GLU A 1034 -51.87 4.23 -2.97
N PRO A 1035 -52.60 3.98 -1.85
CA PRO A 1035 -52.75 2.63 -1.28
C PRO A 1035 -53.47 1.65 -2.23
N HIS A 1036 -54.21 2.17 -3.21
CA HIS A 1036 -54.88 1.38 -4.24
C HIS A 1036 -53.89 0.54 -5.08
N ARG A 1037 -52.62 0.97 -5.20
CA ARG A 1037 -51.57 0.20 -5.90
C ARG A 1037 -51.22 -1.09 -5.16
N VAL A 1038 -51.09 -1.03 -3.83
CA VAL A 1038 -50.85 -2.23 -2.99
C VAL A 1038 -52.04 -3.18 -3.11
N ALA A 1039 -53.27 -2.65 -3.06
CA ALA A 1039 -54.48 -3.46 -3.26
C ALA A 1039 -54.53 -4.09 -4.67
N ALA A 1040 -54.12 -3.37 -5.72
CA ALA A 1040 -54.06 -3.89 -7.07
C ALA A 1040 -53.00 -5.00 -7.23
N LEU A 1041 -51.80 -4.78 -6.70
CA LEU A 1041 -50.74 -5.79 -6.67
C LEU A 1041 -51.21 -7.09 -6.03
N ARG A 1042 -51.86 -7.01 -4.86
CA ARG A 1042 -52.40 -8.18 -4.16
C ARG A 1042 -53.45 -8.92 -4.98
N ARG A 1043 -54.43 -8.19 -5.56
CA ARG A 1043 -55.44 -8.81 -6.45
C ARG A 1043 -54.79 -9.50 -7.65
N ASN A 1044 -53.81 -8.86 -8.27
CA ASN A 1044 -53.09 -9.41 -9.42
C ASN A 1044 -52.29 -10.67 -9.04
N ALA A 1045 -51.62 -10.65 -7.89
CA ALA A 1045 -50.87 -11.80 -7.39
C ALA A 1045 -51.79 -12.99 -7.07
N GLU A 1046 -52.91 -12.75 -6.37
CA GLU A 1046 -53.93 -13.76 -6.07
C GLU A 1046 -54.54 -14.34 -7.35
N LEU A 1047 -54.81 -13.50 -8.35
CA LEU A 1047 -55.30 -13.93 -9.66
C LEU A 1047 -54.27 -14.82 -10.37
N PHE A 1048 -53.00 -14.39 -10.45
CA PHE A 1048 -51.94 -15.17 -11.10
C PHE A 1048 -51.78 -16.54 -10.41
N LEU A 1049 -51.64 -16.55 -9.08
CA LEU A 1049 -51.45 -17.76 -8.29
C LEU A 1049 -52.66 -18.71 -8.43
N GLY A 1050 -53.89 -18.19 -8.37
CA GLY A 1050 -55.10 -18.97 -8.52
C GLY A 1050 -55.25 -19.60 -9.91
N LEU A 1051 -54.93 -18.85 -10.96
CA LEU A 1051 -54.94 -19.37 -12.33
C LEU A 1051 -53.85 -20.41 -12.55
N ALA A 1052 -52.64 -20.18 -12.02
CA ALA A 1052 -51.53 -21.12 -12.13
C ALA A 1052 -51.84 -22.45 -11.43
N ALA A 1053 -52.41 -22.39 -10.22
CA ALA A 1053 -52.87 -23.56 -9.49
C ALA A 1053 -53.99 -24.31 -10.25
N ALA A 1054 -54.96 -23.59 -10.82
CA ALA A 1054 -56.03 -24.18 -11.62
C ALA A 1054 -55.53 -24.85 -12.91
N ALA A 1055 -54.43 -24.35 -13.47
CA ALA A 1055 -53.75 -24.93 -14.62
C ALA A 1055 -52.82 -26.11 -14.27
N GLY A 1056 -52.72 -26.49 -12.99
CA GLY A 1056 -51.88 -27.60 -12.53
C GLY A 1056 -50.38 -27.28 -12.49
N LEU A 1057 -50.00 -26.00 -12.48
CA LEU A 1057 -48.60 -25.58 -12.37
C LEU A 1057 -48.11 -25.70 -10.92
N ALA A 1058 -46.88 -26.15 -10.73
CA ALA A 1058 -46.30 -26.34 -9.40
C ALA A 1058 -45.80 -25.01 -8.81
N THR A 1059 -46.66 -24.34 -8.03
CA THR A 1059 -46.39 -22.99 -7.48
C THR A 1059 -45.75 -22.95 -6.09
N GLY A 1060 -45.27 -24.09 -5.59
CA GLY A 1060 -44.55 -24.18 -4.31
C GLY A 1060 -45.42 -23.75 -3.11
N SER A 1061 -44.78 -23.14 -2.11
CA SER A 1061 -45.41 -22.60 -0.90
C SER A 1061 -45.84 -21.13 -1.03
N SER A 1062 -45.75 -20.55 -2.23
CA SER A 1062 -46.08 -19.14 -2.47
C SER A 1062 -47.49 -18.80 -2.01
N ALA A 1063 -47.59 -17.80 -1.15
CA ALA A 1063 -48.87 -17.30 -0.65
C ALA A 1063 -48.74 -15.82 -0.26
N HIS A 1064 -49.77 -15.04 -0.56
CA HIS A 1064 -49.91 -13.63 -0.17
C HIS A 1064 -48.86 -12.65 -0.74
N THR A 1065 -47.84 -13.13 -1.45
CA THR A 1065 -46.81 -12.30 -2.08
C THR A 1065 -47.00 -12.25 -3.60
N PRO A 1066 -46.45 -11.23 -4.27
CA PRO A 1066 -46.42 -11.14 -5.74
C PRO A 1066 -45.32 -11.99 -6.38
N ILE A 1067 -44.70 -12.90 -5.61
CA ILE A 1067 -43.58 -13.73 -6.02
C ILE A 1067 -44.12 -15.14 -6.22
N VAL A 1068 -44.36 -15.51 -7.47
CA VAL A 1068 -44.97 -16.81 -7.81
C VAL A 1068 -43.92 -17.66 -8.52
N PRO A 1069 -43.42 -18.75 -7.90
CA PRO A 1069 -42.56 -19.69 -8.59
C PRO A 1069 -43.41 -20.63 -9.46
N CYS A 1070 -42.78 -21.23 -10.45
CA CYS A 1070 -43.28 -22.37 -11.19
C CYS A 1070 -42.15 -23.40 -11.23
N VAL A 1071 -42.19 -24.39 -10.34
CA VAL A 1071 -41.15 -25.41 -10.18
C VAL A 1071 -41.24 -26.41 -11.31
N LEU A 1072 -40.16 -26.53 -12.08
CA LEU A 1072 -40.06 -27.39 -13.25
C LEU A 1072 -39.13 -28.59 -13.03
N GLY A 1073 -38.27 -28.49 -12.01
CA GLY A 1073 -37.43 -29.58 -11.48
C GLY A 1073 -36.24 -29.98 -12.35
N ASP A 1074 -36.04 -29.31 -13.48
CA ASP A 1074 -34.94 -29.55 -14.42
C ASP A 1074 -34.50 -28.21 -15.03
N SER A 1075 -33.19 -27.93 -14.98
CA SER A 1075 -32.59 -26.66 -15.43
C SER A 1075 -32.77 -26.45 -16.92
N ALA A 1076 -32.60 -27.51 -17.73
CA ALA A 1076 -32.72 -27.43 -19.19
C ALA A 1076 -34.19 -27.20 -19.60
N ARG A 1077 -35.14 -27.87 -18.95
CA ARG A 1077 -36.58 -27.64 -19.12
C ARG A 1077 -36.94 -26.22 -18.73
N THR A 1078 -36.40 -25.71 -17.62
CA THR A 1078 -36.65 -24.33 -17.16
C THR A 1078 -36.20 -23.30 -18.20
N LEU A 1079 -34.99 -23.46 -18.74
CA LEU A 1079 -34.46 -22.60 -19.80
C LEU A 1079 -35.31 -22.67 -21.08
N ARG A 1080 -35.66 -23.88 -21.55
CA ARG A 1080 -36.50 -24.05 -22.74
C ARG A 1080 -37.87 -23.39 -22.59
N VAL A 1081 -38.51 -23.55 -21.43
CA VAL A 1081 -39.80 -22.90 -21.17
C VAL A 1081 -39.63 -21.39 -21.13
N ALA A 1082 -38.60 -20.85 -20.47
CA ALA A 1082 -38.31 -19.41 -20.46
C ALA A 1082 -38.11 -18.84 -21.87
N ASP A 1083 -37.41 -19.56 -22.73
CA ASP A 1083 -37.13 -19.16 -24.11
C ASP A 1083 -38.40 -19.14 -24.97
N ARG A 1084 -39.25 -20.18 -24.85
CA ARG A 1084 -40.54 -20.21 -25.54
C ARG A 1084 -41.52 -19.16 -25.04
N LEU A 1085 -41.51 -18.85 -23.74
CA LEU A 1085 -42.25 -17.72 -23.19
C LEU A 1085 -41.78 -16.41 -23.84
N PHE A 1086 -40.46 -16.24 -23.96
CA PHE A 1086 -39.86 -15.07 -24.60
C PHE A 1086 -40.29 -14.95 -26.05
N ASP A 1087 -40.23 -16.02 -26.85
CA ASP A 1087 -40.72 -16.03 -28.23
C ASP A 1087 -42.18 -15.61 -28.35
N ARG A 1088 -43.00 -15.95 -27.35
CA ARG A 1088 -44.41 -15.59 -27.25
C ARG A 1088 -44.67 -14.22 -26.61
N GLY A 1089 -43.61 -13.46 -26.33
CA GLY A 1089 -43.66 -12.09 -25.84
C GLY A 1089 -43.81 -11.95 -24.32
N VAL A 1090 -43.42 -12.97 -23.54
CA VAL A 1090 -43.49 -12.98 -22.07
C VAL A 1090 -42.08 -13.19 -21.50
N ILE A 1091 -41.68 -12.35 -20.54
CA ILE A 1091 -40.41 -12.49 -19.82
C ILE A 1091 -40.70 -12.98 -18.40
N ALA A 1092 -40.06 -14.06 -18.00
CA ALA A 1092 -40.02 -14.57 -16.64
C ALA A 1092 -38.57 -14.92 -16.29
N ASP A 1093 -38.21 -14.86 -15.01
CA ASP A 1093 -36.83 -15.10 -14.57
C ASP A 1093 -36.62 -16.61 -14.34
N PRO A 1094 -35.85 -17.33 -15.18
CA PRO A 1094 -35.49 -18.70 -14.87
C PRO A 1094 -34.49 -18.74 -13.72
N ILE A 1095 -34.66 -19.68 -12.79
CA ILE A 1095 -33.76 -19.90 -11.65
C ILE A 1095 -33.40 -21.37 -11.62
N PHE A 1096 -32.11 -21.66 -11.78
CA PHE A 1096 -31.61 -23.01 -12.04
C PHE A 1096 -30.21 -23.21 -11.45
N HIS A 1097 -29.67 -24.44 -11.52
CA HIS A 1097 -28.40 -24.79 -10.89
C HIS A 1097 -27.23 -23.90 -11.38
N PRO A 1098 -26.36 -23.37 -10.49
CA PRO A 1098 -26.20 -23.71 -9.07
C PRO A 1098 -27.00 -22.84 -8.09
N ALA A 1099 -27.81 -21.88 -8.57
CA ALA A 1099 -28.58 -21.00 -7.68
C ALA A 1099 -29.61 -21.77 -6.84
N VAL A 1100 -30.09 -22.91 -7.36
CA VAL A 1100 -30.92 -23.89 -6.66
C VAL A 1100 -30.42 -25.30 -6.99
N GLU A 1101 -30.75 -26.29 -6.17
CA GLU A 1101 -30.53 -27.69 -6.52
C GLU A 1101 -31.26 -28.05 -7.82
N GLU A 1102 -30.69 -28.94 -8.64
CA GLU A 1102 -31.22 -29.26 -9.98
C GLU A 1102 -32.71 -29.65 -9.96
N GLY A 1103 -33.11 -30.47 -8.98
CA GLY A 1103 -34.50 -30.90 -8.76
C GLY A 1103 -35.46 -29.79 -8.32
N LEU A 1104 -34.95 -28.58 -8.08
CA LEU A 1104 -35.69 -27.42 -7.61
C LEU A 1104 -35.62 -26.24 -8.58
N ALA A 1105 -35.15 -26.45 -9.82
CA ALA A 1105 -35.17 -25.44 -10.88
C ALA A 1105 -36.61 -24.95 -11.16
N ARG A 1106 -36.77 -23.64 -11.35
CA ARG A 1106 -38.09 -22.98 -11.43
C ARG A 1106 -38.05 -21.70 -12.27
N LEU A 1107 -39.19 -21.33 -12.84
CA LEU A 1107 -39.41 -19.96 -13.31
C LEU A 1107 -39.94 -19.12 -12.15
N ARG A 1108 -39.52 -17.87 -12.03
CA ARG A 1108 -40.01 -16.94 -11.03
C ARG A 1108 -40.73 -15.78 -11.71
N PHE A 1109 -41.96 -15.54 -11.27
CA PHE A 1109 -42.80 -14.47 -11.74
C PHE A 1109 -42.95 -13.40 -10.65
N PHE A 1110 -42.63 -12.16 -11.01
CA PHE A 1110 -42.91 -10.98 -10.21
C PHE A 1110 -44.12 -10.26 -10.78
N VAL A 1111 -45.25 -10.43 -10.10
CA VAL A 1111 -46.48 -9.72 -10.43
C VAL A 1111 -46.37 -8.27 -9.97
N THR A 1112 -46.92 -7.34 -10.75
CA THR A 1112 -46.94 -5.91 -10.44
C THR A 1112 -48.37 -5.40 -10.32
N SER A 1113 -48.56 -4.23 -9.72
CA SER A 1113 -49.85 -3.54 -9.68
C SER A 1113 -50.33 -3.06 -11.05
N GLU A 1114 -49.45 -3.04 -12.05
CA GLU A 1114 -49.72 -2.49 -13.38
C GLU A 1114 -50.15 -3.56 -14.41
N HIS A 1115 -49.86 -4.84 -14.13
CA HIS A 1115 -50.34 -5.93 -14.97
C HIS A 1115 -51.86 -5.92 -15.06
N ARG A 1116 -52.38 -6.06 -16.28
CA ARG A 1116 -53.83 -6.19 -16.50
C ARG A 1116 -54.25 -7.64 -16.29
N GLU A 1117 -55.52 -7.82 -15.94
CA GLU A 1117 -56.11 -9.15 -15.78
C GLU A 1117 -55.94 -10.02 -17.04
N ASP A 1118 -56.16 -9.45 -18.23
CA ASP A 1118 -56.00 -10.17 -19.50
C ASP A 1118 -54.54 -10.60 -19.75
N ASP A 1119 -53.57 -9.77 -19.36
CA ASP A 1119 -52.14 -10.07 -19.51
C ASP A 1119 -51.73 -11.24 -18.60
N ILE A 1120 -52.27 -11.26 -17.37
CA ILE A 1120 -52.06 -12.35 -16.41
C ILE A 1120 -52.70 -13.64 -16.94
N ARG A 1121 -53.96 -13.60 -17.38
CA ARG A 1121 -54.66 -14.76 -17.94
C ARG A 1121 -53.94 -15.33 -19.15
N ARG A 1122 -53.52 -14.46 -20.08
CA ARG A 1122 -52.73 -14.84 -21.25
C ARG A 1122 -51.41 -15.49 -20.84
N THR A 1123 -50.69 -14.88 -19.90
CA THR A 1123 -49.38 -15.38 -19.46
C THR A 1123 -49.49 -16.76 -18.83
N VAL A 1124 -50.46 -16.97 -17.93
CA VAL A 1124 -50.66 -18.27 -17.29
C VAL A 1124 -51.08 -19.34 -18.31
N ALA A 1125 -51.95 -19.00 -19.27
CA ALA A 1125 -52.34 -19.94 -20.33
C ALA A 1125 -51.14 -20.35 -21.19
N VAL A 1126 -50.33 -19.37 -21.63
CA VAL A 1126 -49.11 -19.61 -22.40
C VAL A 1126 -48.12 -20.46 -21.60
N LEU A 1127 -47.92 -20.14 -20.31
CA LEU A 1127 -47.06 -20.92 -19.43
C LEU A 1127 -47.52 -22.37 -19.29
N ALA A 1128 -48.81 -22.61 -19.08
CA ALA A 1128 -49.36 -23.96 -18.97
C ALA A 1128 -49.15 -24.78 -20.25
N GLU A 1129 -49.35 -24.17 -21.42
CA GLU A 1129 -49.08 -24.79 -22.72
C GLU A 1129 -47.61 -25.18 -22.87
N GLU A 1130 -46.68 -24.26 -22.57
CA GLU A 1130 -45.24 -24.52 -22.75
C GLU A 1130 -44.70 -25.53 -21.72
N VAL A 1131 -45.18 -25.50 -20.49
CA VAL A 1131 -44.80 -26.47 -19.45
C VAL A 1131 -45.28 -27.89 -19.81
N ALA A 1132 -46.48 -28.01 -20.38
CA ALA A 1132 -47.01 -29.28 -20.88
C ALA A 1132 -46.21 -29.78 -22.11
N ALA A 1133 -45.89 -28.90 -23.05
CA ALA A 1133 -45.13 -29.22 -24.26
C ALA A 1133 -43.65 -29.57 -23.98
N ALA A 1134 -43.09 -29.11 -22.86
CA ALA A 1134 -41.70 -29.38 -22.46
C ALA A 1134 -41.52 -30.65 -21.61
N GLY A 1135 -42.61 -31.36 -21.28
CA GLY A 1135 -42.60 -32.60 -20.47
C GLY A 1135 -42.60 -33.90 -21.28
N GLY A 1136 -42.32 -33.85 -22.59
CA GLY A 1136 -42.27 -35.00 -23.51
C GLY A 1136 -40.86 -35.46 -23.86
#